data_AF-A0A959IK50-F1
#
_entry.id   AF-A0A959IK50-F1
#
_cell.length_a   1.000
_cell.length_b   1.000
_cell.length_c   1.000
_cell.angle_alpha   90.00
_cell.angle_beta   90.00
_cell.angle_gamma   90.00
#
_symmetry.space_group_name_H-M   'P 1'
#
loop_
_entity.id
_entity.type
_entity.pdbx_description
1 polymer ?
#
loop_
_entity_poly.entity_id
_entity_poly.type
_entity_poly.pdbx_seq_one_letter_code
_entity_poly.pdbx_strand_id
1 'polypeptide(L)'
;MRLLTVIILTLFFLPHSRAQPQTKPVYIDKNGVMRWSDSREEASFFGVNYTVPFAYGYRSHQALHVDLKEAIRNDVYHLKRLGFDAFRVHVWDTEISDTLGHLLGNEHLDLFDFLISELKKRDIKTLITPIAFWGNGYPERDEDTPGFSRKYGKGRATREEDALAAQERYLTQFFHHVNPYTGLTYGQDEDVIAMEINNEPSHSGPKPGVTAYIDRMIDAVRSTGWQKPIFYNISQNPWYADAVARSKADGYAFQWYPTGLVANRTLQGNYLQNVDHYSIPFGDTIPEFRNKPLMVYEFDAGDILQSNMYPIMARSFREAGFQWATQFAYDPLATAYGNTEYQTHFVNLAYSPGKAISLMIASEVFHRVPPHQQFADYPLDTTFGDFTVSYRQDLSLMNSDEVYYHSNSTGIVPKDIEALQHIAGVGQSPIVQYSGTGAYFLDKVSPGVWRLEVMPDALIVNDPFGRASPRKTVSRLVWKTQELKIQLQELGASFAIRSLTGGQQAMSANTADRGAFTVTPGVYLLADQKDKLNGISVSDEFVAPPQKSTDPEVVHYPPKLGDENEPLPLKVLVATADTSTKVFALLSEGPWQRRRINLQETAPYTFTGTIAPDLIHNGLLRYRIIVQQGDNFLVNPGNIRENPFAWDYYHNDETYEVFIAAKDAPITLFDATRDQGEIMYYNRRFRDNRIIGTATEQTGRLAVRLDLKNDIADNALGFQYYFGGEDYTNRKELSSYQHLTLQVRNDKDSELKLTVKLIDQQANAFTADVIIEPADGFQQISIPLAELHPAPSLQLPRPYPGFQDLWQESAPGAQLKLAELEKVEVLAFSEPALKVERKVLDITEISLVK
;
A
#
# COMPACT_ATOMS: atom_id res chain seq x y z
N MET A 1 88.36 -7.57 29.44
CA MET A 1 87.81 -8.95 29.47
C MET A 1 86.77 -8.98 30.59
N ARG A 2 85.47 -8.91 30.26
CA ARG A 2 84.54 -10.01 29.88
C ARG A 2 84.18 -10.85 31.11
N LEU A 3 82.93 -11.06 31.53
CA LEU A 3 81.59 -10.91 30.91
C LEU A 3 80.56 -10.67 32.04
N LEU A 4 79.62 -9.73 31.86
CA LEU A 4 78.41 -9.59 32.68
C LEU A 4 77.32 -10.50 32.09
N THR A 5 76.70 -11.36 32.90
CA THR A 5 75.61 -12.25 32.47
C THR A 5 74.28 -11.55 32.70
N VAL A 6 73.54 -11.30 31.61
CA VAL A 6 72.16 -10.78 31.62
C VAL A 6 71.20 -11.95 31.78
N ILE A 7 70.32 -11.89 32.78
CA ILE A 7 69.17 -12.79 32.94
C ILE A 7 67.96 -12.07 32.35
N ILE A 8 67.40 -12.62 31.27
CA ILE A 8 66.14 -12.16 30.66
C ILE A 8 65.00 -12.95 31.30
N LEU A 9 64.11 -12.25 32.00
CA LEU A 9 62.82 -12.79 32.46
C LEU A 9 61.76 -12.51 31.37
N THR A 10 61.30 -13.55 30.68
CA THR A 10 60.19 -13.47 29.73
C THR A 10 58.85 -13.61 30.46
N LEU A 11 58.13 -12.50 30.64
CA LEU A 11 56.74 -12.47 31.08
C LEU A 11 55.83 -12.80 29.87
N PHE A 12 55.18 -13.96 29.91
CA PHE A 12 54.07 -14.29 29.01
C PHE A 12 52.81 -13.52 29.48
N PHE A 13 52.42 -12.47 28.74
CA PHE A 13 51.07 -11.90 28.83
C PHE A 13 50.12 -12.77 27.99
N LEU A 14 49.31 -13.59 28.66
CA LEU A 14 48.13 -14.20 28.06
C LEU A 14 47.02 -13.15 27.99
N PRO A 15 46.44 -12.85 26.81
CA PRO A 15 45.25 -12.01 26.75
C PRO A 15 44.07 -12.82 27.31
N HIS A 16 43.62 -12.48 28.51
CA HIS A 16 42.28 -12.87 28.96
C HIS A 16 41.28 -12.03 28.18
N SER A 17 40.77 -12.58 27.07
CA SER A 17 39.52 -12.10 26.47
C SER A 17 38.39 -12.37 27.47
N ARG A 18 38.13 -11.39 28.34
CA ARG A 18 36.89 -11.36 29.13
C ARG A 18 35.77 -11.16 28.11
N ALA A 19 34.99 -12.20 27.86
CA ALA A 19 33.72 -12.04 27.15
C ALA A 19 32.91 -10.97 27.89
N GLN A 20 32.62 -9.85 27.22
CA GLN A 20 31.68 -8.88 27.74
C GLN A 20 30.33 -9.59 27.95
N PRO A 21 29.65 -9.40 29.09
CA PRO A 21 28.30 -9.89 29.24
C PRO A 21 27.47 -9.30 28.10
N GLN A 22 26.86 -10.17 27.30
CA GLN A 22 25.98 -9.79 26.21
C GLN A 22 24.79 -9.02 26.80
N THR A 23 24.77 -7.71 26.61
CA THR A 23 23.66 -6.86 27.03
C THR A 23 22.46 -7.18 26.14
N LYS A 24 21.36 -7.66 26.74
CA LYS A 24 20.09 -7.81 26.00
C LYS A 24 19.65 -6.40 25.61
N PRO A 25 19.44 -6.06 24.32
CA PRO A 25 19.04 -4.71 23.93
C PRO A 25 17.65 -4.36 24.47
N VAL A 26 16.75 -5.35 24.48
CA VAL A 26 15.39 -5.24 25.01
C VAL A 26 15.08 -6.37 25.99
N TYR A 27 14.11 -6.12 26.88
CA TYR A 27 13.50 -7.13 27.75
C TYR A 27 11.98 -6.94 27.82
N ILE A 28 11.26 -7.97 28.25
CA ILE A 28 9.81 -7.90 28.47
C ILE A 28 9.57 -7.74 29.96
N ASP A 29 8.84 -6.70 30.35
CA ASP A 29 8.49 -6.46 31.75
C ASP A 29 7.34 -7.35 32.23
N LYS A 30 7.01 -7.27 33.53
CA LYS A 30 5.95 -8.07 34.15
C LYS A 30 4.53 -7.81 33.59
N ASN A 31 4.34 -6.69 32.89
CA ASN A 31 3.08 -6.30 32.26
C ASN A 31 3.04 -6.69 30.78
N GLY A 32 4.08 -7.35 30.25
CA GLY A 32 4.15 -7.72 28.85
C GLY A 32 4.66 -6.63 27.93
N VAL A 33 5.20 -5.53 28.45
CA VAL A 33 5.72 -4.44 27.64
C VAL A 33 7.18 -4.71 27.31
N MET A 34 7.52 -4.74 26.02
CA MET A 34 8.89 -4.75 25.54
C MET A 34 9.54 -3.38 25.82
N ARG A 35 10.70 -3.37 26.46
CA ARG A 35 11.40 -2.16 26.92
C ARG A 35 12.87 -2.20 26.57
N TRP A 36 13.44 -1.02 26.33
CA TRP A 36 14.88 -0.83 26.26
C TRP A 36 15.54 -1.17 27.58
N SER A 37 16.63 -1.93 27.55
CA SER A 37 17.30 -2.39 28.78
C SER A 37 17.99 -1.26 29.56
N ASP A 38 18.44 -0.21 28.88
CA ASP A 38 19.15 0.92 29.45
C ASP A 38 18.19 1.99 30.00
N SER A 39 17.27 2.51 29.19
CA SER A 39 16.34 3.57 29.57
C SER A 39 15.13 3.05 30.33
N ARG A 40 14.75 1.78 30.11
CA ARG A 40 13.48 1.16 30.57
C ARG A 40 12.23 1.79 29.96
N GLU A 41 12.39 2.64 28.95
CA GLU A 41 11.27 3.16 28.17
C GLU A 41 10.67 2.04 27.33
N GLU A 42 9.43 2.24 26.89
CA GLU A 42 8.80 1.35 25.92
C GLU A 42 9.66 1.30 24.65
N ALA A 43 9.90 0.10 24.14
CA ALA A 43 10.54 -0.08 22.84
C ALA A 43 9.44 -0.31 21.80
N SER A 44 9.37 0.59 20.82
CA SER A 44 8.43 0.55 19.70
C SER A 44 9.21 0.63 18.40
N PHE A 45 8.79 -0.14 17.39
CA PHE A 45 9.52 -0.27 16.13
C PHE A 45 8.55 -0.28 14.95
N PHE A 46 8.81 0.54 13.93
CA PHE A 46 8.01 0.63 12.72
C PHE A 46 8.88 0.61 11.45
N GLY A 47 8.46 -0.17 10.45
CA GLY A 47 9.17 -0.19 9.18
C GLY A 47 8.59 -1.19 8.19
N VAL A 48 9.46 -1.98 7.53
CA VAL A 48 9.08 -2.76 6.35
C VAL A 48 9.66 -4.18 6.33
N ASN A 49 9.07 -5.01 5.48
CA ASN A 49 9.68 -6.20 4.91
C ASN A 49 10.33 -5.87 3.56
N TYR A 50 11.42 -6.56 3.26
CA TYR A 50 12.18 -6.40 2.02
C TYR A 50 12.88 -7.72 1.66
N THR A 51 12.72 -8.16 0.41
CA THR A 51 12.91 -9.57 0.02
C THR A 51 13.99 -9.81 -1.04
N VAL A 52 14.75 -8.79 -1.46
CA VAL A 52 15.78 -8.92 -2.52
C VAL A 52 16.80 -10.05 -2.32
N PRO A 53 17.24 -10.42 -1.10
CA PRO A 53 18.12 -11.58 -0.95
C PRO A 53 17.52 -12.92 -1.40
N PHE A 54 16.20 -13.01 -1.58
CA PHE A 54 15.47 -14.26 -1.79
C PHE A 54 14.45 -14.18 -2.94
N ALA A 55 13.97 -15.35 -3.36
CA ALA A 55 12.81 -15.51 -4.25
C ALA A 55 12.81 -14.58 -5.48
N TYR A 56 11.65 -14.00 -5.82
CA TYR A 56 11.53 -13.16 -7.01
C TYR A 56 12.35 -11.87 -6.91
N GLY A 57 12.52 -11.29 -5.72
CA GLY A 57 13.40 -10.14 -5.51
C GLY A 57 14.81 -10.42 -6.02
N TYR A 58 15.40 -11.55 -5.63
CA TYR A 58 16.72 -11.98 -6.12
C TYR A 58 16.73 -12.20 -7.63
N ARG A 59 15.81 -13.03 -8.15
CA ARG A 59 15.80 -13.41 -9.57
C ARG A 59 15.55 -12.24 -10.51
N SER A 60 14.67 -11.32 -10.12
CA SER A 60 14.35 -10.13 -10.92
C SER A 60 15.53 -9.17 -11.02
N HIS A 61 16.30 -8.98 -9.94
CA HIS A 61 17.52 -8.17 -9.96
C HIS A 61 18.61 -8.80 -10.81
N GLN A 62 18.75 -10.14 -10.76
CA GLN A 62 19.64 -10.87 -11.67
C GLN A 62 19.25 -10.71 -13.13
N ALA A 63 17.95 -10.81 -13.45
CA ALA A 63 17.43 -10.64 -14.80
C ALA A 63 17.63 -9.21 -15.34
N LEU A 64 17.68 -8.22 -14.44
CA LEU A 64 18.00 -6.82 -14.77
C LEU A 64 19.50 -6.54 -14.79
N HIS A 65 20.35 -7.51 -14.47
CA HIS A 65 21.81 -7.37 -14.36
C HIS A 65 22.25 -6.26 -13.39
N VAL A 66 21.54 -6.11 -12.27
CA VAL A 66 21.84 -5.14 -11.21
C VAL A 66 22.78 -5.76 -10.18
N ASP A 67 23.74 -4.99 -9.66
CA ASP A 67 24.51 -5.39 -8.47
C ASP A 67 23.57 -5.45 -7.26
N LEU A 68 23.31 -6.67 -6.76
CA LEU A 68 22.37 -6.89 -5.67
C LEU A 68 22.79 -6.22 -4.35
N LYS A 69 24.09 -6.11 -4.06
CA LYS A 69 24.56 -5.42 -2.84
C LYS A 69 24.42 -3.92 -2.97
N GLU A 70 24.64 -3.37 -4.15
CA GLU A 70 24.36 -1.96 -4.42
C GLU A 70 22.85 -1.67 -4.34
N ALA A 71 22.00 -2.52 -4.92
CA ALA A 71 20.54 -2.42 -4.81
C ALA A 71 20.08 -2.42 -3.34
N ILE A 72 20.55 -3.39 -2.54
CA ILE A 72 20.28 -3.47 -1.11
C ILE A 72 20.69 -2.17 -0.39
N ARG A 73 21.90 -1.65 -0.65
CA ARG A 73 22.37 -0.41 -0.02
C ARG A 73 21.47 0.78 -0.38
N ASN A 74 21.05 0.86 -1.63
CA ASN A 74 20.20 1.92 -2.16
C ASN A 74 18.79 1.88 -1.56
N ASP A 75 18.20 0.69 -1.46
CA ASP A 75 16.89 0.51 -0.82
C ASP A 75 16.97 0.85 0.68
N VAL A 76 18.02 0.39 1.39
CA VAL A 76 18.25 0.68 2.81
C VAL A 76 18.46 2.18 3.09
N TYR A 77 19.05 2.93 2.15
CA TYR A 77 19.06 4.40 2.21
C TYR A 77 17.64 4.98 2.22
N HIS A 78 16.75 4.52 1.35
CA HIS A 78 15.35 4.97 1.35
C HIS A 78 14.61 4.60 2.63
N LEU A 79 14.81 3.39 3.16
CA LEU A 79 14.20 2.99 4.43
C LEU A 79 14.57 3.96 5.55
N LYS A 80 15.85 4.33 5.64
CA LYS A 80 16.30 5.32 6.62
C LYS A 80 15.75 6.72 6.34
N ARG A 81 15.70 7.15 5.07
CA ARG A 81 15.16 8.46 4.69
C ARG A 81 13.69 8.62 5.08
N LEU A 82 12.93 7.52 5.06
CA LEU A 82 11.53 7.45 5.47
C LEU A 82 11.34 7.33 7.00
N GLY A 83 12.42 7.38 7.78
CA GLY A 83 12.34 7.33 9.24
C GLY A 83 11.97 5.95 9.79
N PHE A 84 12.22 4.87 9.05
CA PHE A 84 12.00 3.51 9.55
C PHE A 84 13.14 3.10 10.48
N ASP A 85 12.79 2.39 11.54
CA ASP A 85 13.71 1.83 12.53
C ASP A 85 13.52 0.32 12.71
N ALA A 86 12.58 -0.29 11.96
CA ALA A 86 12.30 -1.71 11.98
C ALA A 86 12.46 -2.38 10.61
N PHE A 87 13.09 -3.54 10.60
CA PHE A 87 13.11 -4.47 9.49
C PHE A 87 12.73 -5.86 9.97
N ARG A 88 11.85 -6.51 9.21
CA ARG A 88 11.50 -7.91 9.40
C ARG A 88 11.38 -8.56 8.03
N VAL A 89 11.90 -9.77 7.85
CA VAL A 89 11.51 -10.60 6.69
C VAL A 89 11.54 -12.07 7.08
N HIS A 90 10.66 -12.84 6.44
CA HIS A 90 10.78 -14.28 6.43
C HIS A 90 11.90 -14.74 5.47
N VAL A 91 12.64 -15.75 5.90
CA VAL A 91 13.72 -16.36 5.12
C VAL A 91 13.19 -17.60 4.43
N TRP A 92 13.48 -17.73 3.14
CA TRP A 92 13.18 -18.94 2.37
C TRP A 92 14.22 -20.00 2.71
N ASP A 93 13.98 -20.79 3.77
CA ASP A 93 14.84 -21.93 4.14
C ASP A 93 15.06 -22.86 2.93
N THR A 94 14.10 -22.92 2.02
CA THR A 94 14.21 -23.72 0.80
C THR A 94 15.41 -23.33 -0.07
N GLU A 95 15.83 -22.07 -0.04
CA GLU A 95 16.95 -21.52 -0.80
C GLU A 95 18.30 -21.61 -0.04
N ILE A 96 18.28 -21.85 1.27
CA ILE A 96 19.50 -21.84 2.12
C ILE A 96 19.65 -23.07 3.01
N SER A 97 18.87 -24.13 2.78
CA SER A 97 18.98 -25.38 3.51
C SER A 97 18.82 -26.60 2.60
N ASP A 98 19.22 -27.77 3.08
CA ASP A 98 18.84 -29.04 2.46
C ASP A 98 17.62 -29.69 3.14
N THR A 99 17.14 -30.80 2.57
CA THR A 99 15.96 -31.52 3.11
C THR A 99 16.12 -32.09 4.53
N LEU A 100 17.34 -32.13 5.06
CA LEU A 100 17.68 -32.58 6.42
C LEU A 100 17.90 -31.40 7.38
N GLY A 101 17.78 -30.17 6.89
CA GLY A 101 17.97 -28.94 7.66
C GLY A 101 19.42 -28.54 7.85
N HIS A 102 20.36 -28.97 7.01
CA HIS A 102 21.70 -28.40 7.02
C HIS A 102 21.69 -27.01 6.35
N LEU A 103 22.23 -26.00 7.03
CA LEU A 103 22.41 -24.66 6.48
C LEU A 103 23.44 -24.69 5.35
N LEU A 104 23.14 -24.00 4.26
CA LEU A 104 23.99 -23.89 3.08
C LEU A 104 24.60 -22.48 3.00
N GLY A 105 25.92 -22.40 2.95
CA GLY A 105 26.63 -21.15 2.66
C GLY A 105 26.58 -20.85 1.16
N ASN A 106 25.68 -19.96 0.76
CA ASN A 106 25.48 -19.57 -0.64
C ASN A 106 25.24 -18.05 -0.77
N GLU A 107 24.99 -17.60 -2.00
CA GLU A 107 24.80 -16.18 -2.29
C GLU A 107 23.58 -15.58 -1.57
N HIS A 108 22.47 -16.32 -1.42
CA HIS A 108 21.29 -15.85 -0.70
C HIS A 108 21.61 -15.53 0.76
N LEU A 109 22.34 -16.43 1.45
CA LEU A 109 22.77 -16.19 2.84
C LEU A 109 23.76 -15.02 2.92
N ASP A 110 24.69 -14.90 1.98
CA ASP A 110 25.63 -13.76 1.91
C ASP A 110 24.93 -12.42 1.69
N LEU A 111 23.90 -12.38 0.83
CA LEU A 111 23.08 -11.19 0.59
C LEU A 111 22.22 -10.82 1.80
N PHE A 112 21.67 -11.82 2.50
CA PHE A 112 20.92 -11.60 3.73
C PHE A 112 21.84 -11.04 4.82
N ASP A 113 23.03 -11.60 5.00
CA ASP A 113 24.03 -11.08 5.93
C ASP A 113 24.46 -9.66 5.59
N PHE A 114 24.65 -9.38 4.30
CA PHE A 114 24.98 -8.04 3.82
C PHE A 114 23.85 -7.05 4.14
N LEU A 115 22.58 -7.41 3.89
CA LEU A 115 21.41 -6.61 4.23
C LEU A 115 21.37 -6.27 5.73
N ILE A 116 21.52 -7.28 6.61
CA ILE A 116 21.57 -7.05 8.07
C ILE A 116 22.68 -6.06 8.44
N SER A 117 23.84 -6.14 7.79
CA SER A 117 24.94 -5.21 8.04
C SER A 117 24.65 -3.77 7.59
N GLU A 118 23.92 -3.59 6.49
CA GLU A 118 23.52 -2.26 5.99
C GLU A 118 22.42 -1.63 6.86
N LEU A 119 21.47 -2.43 7.32
CA LEU A 119 20.43 -2.01 8.27
C LEU A 119 21.06 -1.55 9.59
N LYS A 120 22.02 -2.33 10.12
CA LYS A 120 22.81 -1.99 11.31
C LYS A 120 23.52 -0.63 11.17
N LYS A 121 24.17 -0.37 10.04
CA LYS A 121 24.86 0.93 9.78
C LYS A 121 23.91 2.12 9.82
N ARG A 122 22.62 1.91 9.58
CA ARG A 122 21.59 2.96 9.57
C ARG A 122 20.66 2.92 10.79
N ASP A 123 21.04 2.17 11.83
CA ASP A 123 20.29 2.07 13.08
C ASP A 123 18.87 1.52 12.88
N ILE A 124 18.71 0.57 11.96
CA ILE A 124 17.44 -0.13 11.72
C ILE A 124 17.51 -1.49 12.41
N LYS A 125 16.62 -1.72 13.39
CA LYS A 125 16.58 -2.95 14.16
C LYS A 125 15.92 -4.07 13.37
N THR A 126 16.42 -5.27 13.58
CA THR A 126 16.00 -6.47 12.84
C THR A 126 15.22 -7.42 13.75
N LEU A 127 14.09 -7.92 13.24
CA LEU A 127 13.42 -9.12 13.73
C LEU A 127 13.49 -10.20 12.65
N ILE A 128 14.15 -11.33 12.95
CA ILE A 128 14.34 -12.39 11.95
C ILE A 128 13.22 -13.42 12.02
N THR A 129 12.68 -13.82 10.87
CA THR A 129 11.78 -14.98 10.75
C THR A 129 12.44 -16.05 9.87
N PRO A 130 13.11 -17.08 10.44
CA PRO A 130 14.07 -17.88 9.69
C PRO A 130 13.44 -18.94 8.76
N ILE A 131 12.12 -19.18 8.83
CA ILE A 131 11.45 -20.26 8.12
C ILE A 131 10.19 -19.74 7.41
N ALA A 132 10.05 -20.11 6.13
CA ALA A 132 8.86 -19.92 5.30
C ALA A 132 8.49 -21.25 4.64
N PHE A 133 7.31 -21.79 4.96
CA PHE A 133 6.96 -23.17 4.58
C PHE A 133 6.44 -23.36 3.14
N TRP A 134 6.78 -22.46 2.21
CA TRP A 134 6.38 -22.52 0.81
C TRP A 134 7.58 -22.26 -0.11
N GLY A 135 7.38 -22.44 -1.42
CA GLY A 135 8.44 -22.26 -2.40
C GLY A 135 8.77 -20.78 -2.69
N ASN A 136 9.72 -20.57 -3.59
CA ASN A 136 10.25 -19.26 -3.95
C ASN A 136 9.62 -18.66 -5.23
N GLY A 137 8.52 -19.24 -5.69
CA GLY A 137 8.01 -19.06 -7.05
C GLY A 137 7.33 -17.73 -7.30
N TYR A 138 6.46 -17.26 -6.39
CA TYR A 138 5.57 -16.12 -6.68
C TYR A 138 6.32 -14.88 -7.19
N PRO A 139 5.84 -14.18 -8.24
CA PRO A 139 4.63 -14.46 -9.04
C PRO A 139 4.83 -15.52 -10.16
N GLU A 140 6.02 -16.11 -10.23
CA GLU A 140 6.39 -17.19 -11.14
C GLU A 140 6.08 -18.59 -10.54
N ARG A 141 6.56 -19.65 -11.19
CA ARG A 141 6.48 -21.01 -10.65
C ARG A 141 7.65 -21.25 -9.69
N ASP A 142 7.41 -22.08 -8.68
CA ASP A 142 8.48 -22.51 -7.76
C ASP A 142 9.61 -23.20 -8.52
N GLU A 143 10.84 -22.87 -8.15
CA GLU A 143 12.04 -23.55 -8.64
C GLU A 143 12.29 -24.87 -7.91
N ASP A 144 13.20 -25.69 -8.46
CA ASP A 144 13.62 -26.94 -7.84
C ASP A 144 14.64 -26.72 -6.71
N THR A 145 14.18 -26.16 -5.58
CA THR A 145 15.03 -25.81 -4.44
C THR A 145 15.21 -26.98 -3.44
N PRO A 146 16.37 -27.09 -2.75
CA PRO A 146 16.76 -28.27 -1.98
C PRO A 146 16.21 -28.36 -0.55
N GLY A 147 15.63 -27.31 0.02
CA GLY A 147 15.33 -27.26 1.45
C GLY A 147 14.11 -28.05 1.91
N PHE A 148 14.01 -28.17 3.24
CA PHE A 148 13.00 -29.01 3.88
C PHE A 148 11.57 -28.47 3.70
N SER A 149 11.37 -27.15 3.63
CA SER A 149 10.04 -26.58 3.39
C SER A 149 9.46 -26.99 2.04
N ARG A 150 10.28 -27.18 1.01
CA ARG A 150 9.82 -27.70 -0.27
C ARG A 150 9.47 -29.18 -0.23
N LYS A 151 10.20 -29.99 0.55
CA LYS A 151 9.90 -31.42 0.74
C LYS A 151 8.58 -31.63 1.49
N TYR A 152 8.39 -30.94 2.61
CA TYR A 152 7.27 -31.21 3.51
C TYR A 152 6.05 -30.32 3.25
N GLY A 153 6.28 -29.04 2.93
CA GLY A 153 5.25 -28.01 2.79
C GLY A 153 4.60 -27.59 4.12
N LYS A 154 3.89 -26.46 4.09
CA LYS A 154 3.22 -25.78 5.23
C LYS A 154 2.53 -26.68 6.26
N GLY A 155 1.76 -27.67 5.81
CA GLY A 155 0.97 -28.52 6.72
C GLY A 155 1.74 -29.69 7.36
N ARG A 156 2.70 -30.30 6.65
CA ARG A 156 3.47 -31.44 7.19
C ARG A 156 4.65 -30.98 8.03
N ALA A 157 5.21 -29.82 7.70
CA ALA A 157 6.35 -29.25 8.41
C ALA A 157 6.11 -29.05 9.91
N THR A 158 4.87 -28.82 10.34
CA THR A 158 4.53 -28.58 11.75
C THR A 158 4.22 -29.85 12.56
N ARG A 159 4.34 -31.05 11.97
CA ARG A 159 3.88 -32.31 12.61
C ARG A 159 4.71 -33.56 12.32
N GLU A 160 5.39 -33.63 11.17
CA GLU A 160 6.16 -34.82 10.82
C GLU A 160 7.53 -34.80 11.48
N GLU A 161 7.88 -35.85 12.22
CA GLU A 161 9.09 -35.90 13.04
C GLU A 161 10.37 -35.58 12.25
N ASP A 162 10.52 -36.10 11.04
CA ASP A 162 11.67 -35.80 10.17
C ASP A 162 11.73 -34.31 9.77
N ALA A 163 10.58 -33.65 9.63
CA ALA A 163 10.51 -32.22 9.35
C ALA A 163 10.82 -31.39 10.60
N LEU A 164 10.39 -31.84 11.79
CA LEU A 164 10.72 -31.21 13.06
C LEU A 164 12.22 -31.28 13.32
N ALA A 165 12.82 -32.46 13.13
CA ALA A 165 14.26 -32.65 13.29
C ALA A 165 15.09 -31.82 12.29
N ALA A 166 14.60 -31.64 11.06
CA ALA A 166 15.24 -30.75 10.09
C ALA A 166 15.19 -29.28 10.55
N GLN A 167 14.04 -28.81 11.04
CA GLN A 167 13.91 -27.45 11.55
C GLN A 167 14.80 -27.20 12.78
N GLU A 168 14.87 -28.12 13.73
CA GLU A 168 15.78 -27.99 14.89
C GLU A 168 17.24 -27.84 14.44
N ARG A 169 17.67 -28.68 13.50
CA ARG A 169 19.02 -28.64 12.95
C ARG A 169 19.30 -27.31 12.27
N TYR A 170 18.37 -26.87 11.42
CA TYR A 170 18.47 -25.62 10.69
C TYR A 170 18.52 -24.42 11.62
N LEU A 171 17.56 -24.30 12.56
CA LEU A 171 17.51 -23.20 13.53
C LEU A 171 18.80 -23.14 14.37
N THR A 172 19.30 -24.30 14.82
CA THR A 172 20.54 -24.37 15.58
C THR A 172 21.72 -23.85 14.77
N GLN A 173 21.87 -24.29 13.52
CA GLN A 173 22.97 -23.84 12.65
C GLN A 173 22.83 -22.38 12.24
N PHE A 174 21.62 -21.93 11.92
CA PHE A 174 21.31 -20.58 11.49
C PHE A 174 21.61 -19.54 12.58
N PHE A 175 21.29 -19.79 13.84
CA PHE A 175 21.62 -18.86 14.93
C PHE A 175 23.06 -18.97 15.46
N HIS A 176 23.80 -20.03 15.09
CA HIS A 176 25.25 -20.12 15.30
C HIS A 176 26.09 -19.55 14.15
N HIS A 177 25.47 -19.31 12.99
CA HIS A 177 26.10 -18.68 11.85
C HIS A 177 26.66 -17.31 12.23
N VAL A 178 27.87 -17.01 11.74
CA VAL A 178 28.54 -15.73 11.95
C VAL A 178 28.40 -14.92 10.67
N ASN A 179 27.68 -13.80 10.76
CA ASN A 179 27.57 -12.87 9.64
C ASN A 179 28.97 -12.31 9.31
N PRO A 180 29.49 -12.51 8.09
CA PRO A 180 30.85 -12.13 7.73
C PRO A 180 31.06 -10.60 7.67
N TYR A 181 30.00 -9.81 7.57
CA TYR A 181 30.06 -8.34 7.51
C TYR A 181 30.04 -7.69 8.89
N THR A 182 29.43 -8.32 9.89
CA THR A 182 29.40 -7.81 11.28
C THR A 182 30.40 -8.52 12.18
N GLY A 183 30.82 -9.74 11.82
CA GLY A 183 31.66 -10.61 12.66
C GLY A 183 30.92 -11.17 13.88
N LEU A 184 29.59 -11.06 13.91
CA LEU A 184 28.73 -11.48 15.02
C LEU A 184 27.79 -12.58 14.56
N THR A 185 27.44 -13.48 15.48
CA THR A 185 26.22 -14.28 15.29
C THR A 185 24.98 -13.39 15.40
N TYR A 186 23.85 -13.78 14.81
CA TYR A 186 22.59 -13.05 14.99
C TYR A 186 22.18 -12.97 16.47
N GLY A 187 22.54 -14.00 17.25
CA GLY A 187 22.40 -13.97 18.70
C GLY A 187 23.18 -12.82 19.34
N GLN A 188 24.45 -12.63 18.97
CA GLN A 188 25.35 -11.61 19.50
C GLN A 188 25.08 -10.19 19.00
N ASP A 189 24.50 -10.03 17.81
CA ASP A 189 24.25 -8.72 17.22
C ASP A 189 23.15 -7.97 17.96
N GLU A 190 23.48 -6.87 18.65
CA GLU A 190 22.51 -6.10 19.44
C GLU A 190 21.40 -5.44 18.61
N ASP A 191 21.60 -5.29 17.28
CA ASP A 191 20.58 -4.73 16.39
C ASP A 191 19.61 -5.78 15.85
N VAL A 192 19.92 -7.08 16.03
CA VAL A 192 18.94 -8.15 15.84
C VAL A 192 18.19 -8.36 17.16
N ILE A 193 17.10 -7.66 17.39
CA ILE A 193 16.55 -7.53 18.76
C ILE A 193 15.57 -8.65 19.15
N ALA A 194 14.99 -9.35 18.18
CA ALA A 194 13.97 -10.37 18.39
C ALA A 194 13.91 -11.35 17.20
N MET A 195 13.12 -12.42 17.34
CA MET A 195 12.84 -13.34 16.23
C MET A 195 11.42 -13.93 16.32
N GLU A 196 10.84 -14.31 15.19
CA GLU A 196 9.63 -15.12 15.07
C GLU A 196 10.01 -16.49 14.50
N ILE A 197 9.51 -17.61 15.04
CA ILE A 197 9.98 -18.95 14.64
C ILE A 197 9.80 -19.24 13.15
N ASN A 198 8.61 -18.94 12.62
CA ASN A 198 8.24 -19.23 11.25
C ASN A 198 7.13 -18.30 10.79
N ASN A 199 7.07 -18.04 9.49
CA ASN A 199 5.99 -17.26 8.89
C ASN A 199 4.76 -18.14 8.66
N GLU A 200 3.61 -17.69 9.15
CA GLU A 200 2.29 -18.28 8.89
C GLU A 200 2.26 -19.82 9.01
N PRO A 201 2.46 -20.43 10.18
CA PRO A 201 2.35 -21.88 10.32
C PRO A 201 0.94 -22.39 9.98
N SER A 202 0.86 -23.65 9.52
CA SER A 202 -0.42 -24.36 9.40
C SER A 202 -0.48 -25.50 10.40
N HIS A 203 -1.36 -25.37 11.40
CA HIS A 203 -1.59 -26.36 12.43
C HIS A 203 -2.83 -27.20 12.16
N SER A 204 -2.75 -28.47 12.56
CA SER A 204 -3.86 -29.43 12.53
C SER A 204 -3.70 -30.42 13.69
N GLY A 205 -4.78 -31.13 14.04
CA GLY A 205 -4.76 -32.13 15.11
C GLY A 205 -4.99 -31.56 16.51
N PRO A 206 -4.63 -32.31 17.57
CA PRO A 206 -4.89 -31.91 18.95
C PRO A 206 -4.06 -30.67 19.38
N LYS A 207 -4.70 -29.74 20.10
CA LYS A 207 -4.06 -28.52 20.63
C LYS A 207 -2.74 -28.75 21.40
N PRO A 208 -2.60 -29.77 22.26
CA PRO A 208 -1.33 -30.02 22.95
C PRO A 208 -0.14 -30.29 22.02
N GLY A 209 -0.39 -30.87 20.83
CA GLY A 209 0.65 -31.10 19.82
C GLY A 209 1.18 -29.80 19.22
N VAL A 210 0.32 -28.79 19.07
CA VAL A 210 0.71 -27.45 18.63
C VAL A 210 1.62 -26.80 19.66
N THR A 211 1.24 -26.81 20.95
CA THR A 211 2.08 -26.29 22.04
C THR A 211 3.43 -27.00 22.08
N ALA A 212 3.45 -28.33 22.00
CA ALA A 212 4.69 -29.12 22.02
C ALA A 212 5.62 -28.81 20.83
N TYR A 213 5.06 -28.61 19.63
CA TYR A 213 5.83 -28.18 18.47
C TYR A 213 6.50 -26.82 18.70
N ILE A 214 5.73 -25.83 19.16
CA ILE A 214 6.24 -24.47 19.41
C ILE A 214 7.36 -24.53 20.44
N ASP A 215 7.13 -25.20 21.56
CA ASP A 215 8.11 -25.34 22.64
C ASP A 215 9.40 -26.00 22.16
N ARG A 216 9.29 -27.03 21.30
CA ARG A 216 10.45 -27.72 20.70
C ARG A 216 11.29 -26.80 19.83
N MET A 217 10.65 -25.99 18.97
CA MET A 217 11.38 -25.01 18.14
C MET A 217 12.01 -23.89 18.99
N ILE A 218 11.31 -23.44 20.04
CA ILE A 218 11.86 -22.47 21.01
C ILE A 218 13.08 -23.06 21.70
N ASP A 219 13.01 -24.29 22.19
CA ASP A 219 14.12 -24.94 22.87
C ASP A 219 15.35 -25.08 21.94
N ALA A 220 15.15 -25.38 20.65
CA ALA A 220 16.22 -25.40 19.65
C ALA A 220 16.91 -24.03 19.50
N VAL A 221 16.13 -22.94 19.37
CA VAL A 221 16.67 -21.57 19.29
C VAL A 221 17.39 -21.19 20.59
N ARG A 222 16.79 -21.46 21.76
CA ARG A 222 17.40 -21.18 23.08
C ARG A 222 18.71 -21.94 23.28
N SER A 223 18.86 -23.14 22.73
CA SER A 223 20.08 -23.95 22.82
C SER A 223 21.32 -23.26 22.22
N THR A 224 21.12 -22.32 21.30
CA THR A 224 22.20 -21.54 20.66
C THR A 224 22.76 -20.42 21.55
N GLY A 225 22.16 -20.20 22.72
CA GLY A 225 22.43 -19.05 23.58
C GLY A 225 21.53 -17.84 23.32
N TRP A 226 20.48 -17.99 22.51
CA TRP A 226 19.52 -16.92 22.25
C TRP A 226 18.75 -16.50 23.52
N GLN A 227 18.95 -15.25 23.94
CA GLN A 227 18.39 -14.70 25.17
C GLN A 227 17.34 -13.60 24.97
N LYS A 228 17.08 -13.24 23.72
CA LYS A 228 16.18 -12.16 23.29
C LYS A 228 14.74 -12.69 23.11
N PRO A 229 13.72 -11.84 22.93
CA PRO A 229 12.35 -12.27 22.70
C PRO A 229 12.19 -13.24 21.50
N ILE A 230 11.33 -14.24 21.66
CA ILE A 230 10.88 -15.17 20.62
C ILE A 230 9.35 -15.05 20.48
N PHE A 231 8.92 -14.62 19.29
CA PHE A 231 7.52 -14.49 18.92
C PHE A 231 7.01 -15.73 18.18
N TYR A 232 5.70 -15.93 18.23
CA TYR A 232 5.03 -16.96 17.44
C TYR A 232 3.75 -16.43 16.80
N ASN A 233 3.55 -16.79 15.53
CA ASN A 233 2.37 -16.40 14.76
C ASN A 233 1.07 -16.97 15.38
N ILE A 234 0.10 -16.10 15.61
CA ILE A 234 -1.22 -16.48 16.13
C ILE A 234 -2.35 -16.17 15.14
N SER A 235 -2.14 -15.19 14.25
CA SER A 235 -3.17 -14.72 13.32
C SER A 235 -3.53 -15.73 12.23
N GLN A 236 -2.59 -16.60 11.84
CA GLN A 236 -2.82 -17.58 10.77
C GLN A 236 -3.81 -18.68 11.19
N ASN A 237 -3.81 -19.05 12.48
CA ASN A 237 -4.64 -20.12 13.01
C ASN A 237 -5.32 -19.70 14.33
N PRO A 238 -6.25 -18.73 14.30
CA PRO A 238 -6.85 -18.15 15.52
C PRO A 238 -7.60 -19.17 16.39
N TRP A 239 -8.07 -20.29 15.81
CA TRP A 239 -8.70 -21.39 16.56
C TRP A 239 -7.72 -22.21 17.43
N TYR A 240 -6.40 -22.03 17.25
CA TYR A 240 -5.33 -22.55 18.11
C TYR A 240 -4.73 -21.47 19.03
N ALA A 241 -5.34 -20.28 19.13
CA ALA A 241 -4.79 -19.17 19.93
C ALA A 241 -4.46 -19.58 21.38
N ASP A 242 -5.27 -20.43 22.01
CA ASP A 242 -5.05 -20.95 23.35
C ASP A 242 -3.89 -21.97 23.44
N ALA A 243 -3.63 -22.70 22.36
CA ALA A 243 -2.49 -23.61 22.26
C ALA A 243 -1.18 -22.83 22.09
N VAL A 244 -1.20 -21.79 21.25
CA VAL A 244 -0.09 -20.86 21.06
C VAL A 244 0.19 -20.11 22.36
N ALA A 245 -0.85 -19.61 23.04
CA ALA A 245 -0.69 -18.83 24.26
C ALA A 245 -0.06 -19.62 25.42
N ARG A 246 -0.37 -20.91 25.51
CA ARG A 246 0.22 -21.84 26.50
C ARG A 246 1.66 -22.25 26.22
N SER A 247 2.20 -21.93 25.06
CA SER A 247 3.60 -22.24 24.72
C SER A 247 4.57 -21.32 25.46
N LYS A 248 5.86 -21.65 25.36
CA LYS A 248 7.00 -20.87 25.83
C LYS A 248 7.25 -19.58 25.03
N ALA A 249 6.42 -19.24 24.04
CA ALA A 249 6.60 -18.01 23.26
C ALA A 249 6.54 -16.78 24.17
N ASP A 250 7.46 -15.84 23.94
CA ASP A 250 7.54 -14.60 24.73
C ASP A 250 6.51 -13.57 24.27
N GLY A 251 6.07 -13.63 23.01
CA GLY A 251 5.12 -12.70 22.40
C GLY A 251 4.38 -13.32 21.22
N TYR A 252 3.40 -12.58 20.68
CA TYR A 252 2.54 -13.06 19.60
C TYR A 252 2.61 -12.18 18.36
N ALA A 253 2.66 -12.82 17.20
CA ALA A 253 2.76 -12.16 15.90
C ALA A 253 1.44 -12.24 15.11
N PHE A 254 1.09 -11.12 14.50
CA PHE A 254 -0.16 -10.88 13.78
C PHE A 254 0.11 -10.30 12.39
N GLN A 255 -0.85 -10.46 11.48
CA GLN A 255 -0.84 -9.77 10.18
C GLN A 255 -2.12 -8.96 9.99
N TRP A 256 -2.14 -8.08 8.98
CA TRP A 256 -3.35 -7.37 8.57
C TRP A 256 -3.39 -7.01 7.09
N TYR A 257 -4.38 -7.55 6.38
CA TYR A 257 -4.74 -7.18 5.01
C TYR A 257 -6.23 -6.81 4.96
N PRO A 258 -6.58 -5.60 5.45
CA PRO A 258 -7.96 -5.14 5.63
C PRO A 258 -8.75 -4.99 4.33
N THR A 259 -8.06 -4.91 3.19
CA THR A 259 -8.64 -4.78 1.86
C THR A 259 -8.35 -5.98 0.97
N GLY A 260 -7.95 -7.12 1.56
CA GLY A 260 -7.53 -8.29 0.79
C GLY A 260 -6.26 -8.05 -0.02
N LEU A 261 -5.98 -8.94 -0.97
CA LEU A 261 -4.81 -8.89 -1.84
C LEU A 261 -5.18 -9.37 -3.25
N VAL A 262 -4.46 -8.88 -4.26
CA VAL A 262 -4.52 -9.35 -5.65
C VAL A 262 -5.90 -9.15 -6.29
N ALA A 263 -6.48 -7.96 -6.11
CA ALA A 263 -7.69 -7.52 -6.81
C ALA A 263 -7.50 -7.41 -8.34
N ASN A 264 -6.24 -7.45 -8.81
CA ASN A 264 -5.83 -7.26 -10.21
C ASN A 264 -6.23 -5.91 -10.81
N ARG A 265 -6.46 -4.91 -9.95
CA ARG A 265 -6.75 -3.53 -10.28
C ARG A 265 -6.64 -2.67 -9.02
N THR A 266 -6.54 -1.36 -9.20
CA THR A 266 -6.68 -0.40 -8.11
C THR A 266 -8.09 -0.47 -7.51
N LEU A 267 -8.20 -0.62 -6.19
CA LEU A 267 -9.45 -0.51 -5.45
C LEU A 267 -9.84 0.96 -5.30
N GLN A 268 -11.05 1.29 -5.76
CA GLN A 268 -11.61 2.64 -5.69
C GLN A 268 -12.60 2.78 -4.54
N GLY A 269 -12.80 4.02 -4.08
CA GLY A 269 -13.67 4.35 -2.95
C GLY A 269 -12.93 4.56 -1.63
N ASN A 270 -13.69 4.88 -0.60
CA ASN A 270 -13.21 5.05 0.76
C ASN A 270 -13.09 3.70 1.47
N TYR A 271 -11.93 3.43 2.07
CA TYR A 271 -11.65 2.23 2.87
C TYR A 271 -11.09 2.57 4.26
N LEU A 272 -11.08 3.84 4.70
CA LEU A 272 -10.55 4.22 6.03
C LEU A 272 -11.25 3.46 7.16
N GLN A 273 -12.51 3.18 6.93
CA GLN A 273 -13.38 2.37 7.74
C GLN A 273 -12.93 0.89 7.89
N ASN A 274 -12.23 0.31 6.90
CA ASN A 274 -11.63 -1.03 6.98
C ASN A 274 -10.39 -1.08 7.89
N VAL A 275 -9.81 0.07 8.22
CA VAL A 275 -8.58 0.19 9.03
C VAL A 275 -8.81 0.86 10.37
N ASP A 276 -10.07 1.15 10.71
CA ASP A 276 -10.43 1.91 11.90
C ASP A 276 -10.11 1.18 13.21
N HIS A 277 -10.21 -0.15 13.22
CA HIS A 277 -9.99 -0.95 14.43
C HIS A 277 -9.24 -2.24 14.12
N TYR A 278 -8.30 -2.60 15.00
CA TYR A 278 -7.67 -3.93 14.99
C TYR A 278 -8.20 -4.78 16.16
N SER A 279 -9.14 -5.67 15.86
CA SER A 279 -9.83 -6.48 16.88
C SER A 279 -9.04 -7.75 17.22
N ILE A 280 -8.86 -8.04 18.52
CA ILE A 280 -8.28 -9.31 19.02
C ILE A 280 -9.33 -10.04 19.87
N PRO A 281 -10.25 -10.80 19.26
CA PRO A 281 -11.47 -11.30 19.95
C PRO A 281 -11.19 -12.34 21.05
N PHE A 282 -9.97 -12.87 21.12
CA PHE A 282 -9.55 -13.84 22.13
C PHE A 282 -8.63 -13.26 23.21
N GLY A 283 -8.26 -11.97 23.11
CA GLY A 283 -7.28 -11.34 24.00
C GLY A 283 -7.67 -11.39 25.48
N ASP A 284 -8.96 -11.15 25.76
CA ASP A 284 -9.48 -11.16 27.13
C ASP A 284 -9.91 -12.53 27.64
N THR A 285 -10.20 -13.46 26.71
CA THR A 285 -10.79 -14.78 27.02
C THR A 285 -9.75 -15.88 27.27
N ILE A 286 -8.50 -15.67 26.86
CA ILE A 286 -7.38 -16.60 27.07
C ILE A 286 -6.43 -16.02 28.12
N PRO A 287 -6.43 -16.51 29.38
CA PRO A 287 -5.58 -15.97 30.43
C PRO A 287 -4.08 -15.96 30.10
N GLU A 288 -3.57 -17.00 29.42
CA GLU A 288 -2.18 -17.14 29.01
C GLU A 288 -1.75 -16.17 27.90
N PHE A 289 -2.73 -15.51 27.25
CA PHE A 289 -2.46 -14.47 26.25
C PHE A 289 -2.02 -13.15 26.91
N ARG A 290 -2.40 -12.91 28.16
CA ARG A 290 -2.15 -11.64 28.85
C ARG A 290 -0.65 -11.43 29.11
N ASN A 291 -0.27 -10.16 29.26
CA ASN A 291 1.08 -9.74 29.64
C ASN A 291 2.17 -10.29 28.71
N LYS A 292 1.91 -10.32 27.40
CA LYS A 292 2.93 -10.59 26.37
C LYS A 292 2.88 -9.51 25.27
N PRO A 293 4.03 -9.10 24.72
CA PRO A 293 4.08 -8.11 23.65
C PRO A 293 3.44 -8.65 22.38
N LEU A 294 2.89 -7.72 21.61
CA LEU A 294 2.24 -7.99 20.32
C LEU A 294 3.04 -7.32 19.20
N MET A 295 3.19 -8.04 18.08
CA MET A 295 3.78 -7.50 16.86
C MET A 295 2.88 -7.73 15.65
N VAL A 296 2.91 -6.80 14.70
CA VAL A 296 2.40 -6.99 13.34
C VAL A 296 3.58 -7.28 12.43
N TYR A 297 3.75 -8.52 12.02
CA TYR A 297 4.91 -8.93 11.20
C TYR A 297 4.73 -8.52 9.72
N GLU A 298 3.48 -8.50 9.25
CA GLU A 298 3.11 -8.12 7.88
C GLU A 298 1.78 -7.37 7.88
N PHE A 299 1.76 -6.17 7.29
CA PHE A 299 0.51 -5.48 7.00
C PHE A 299 0.58 -4.73 5.68
N ASP A 300 -0.57 -4.54 5.05
CA ASP A 300 -0.75 -3.53 4.02
C ASP A 300 -2.23 -3.28 3.71
N ALA A 301 -2.56 -2.06 3.28
CA ALA A 301 -3.81 -1.79 2.59
C ALA A 301 -3.64 -2.15 1.10
N GLY A 302 -3.73 -3.44 0.81
CA GLY A 302 -3.48 -4.01 -0.52
C GLY A 302 -4.39 -3.41 -1.60
N ASP A 303 -3.81 -3.24 -2.79
CA ASP A 303 -4.45 -2.74 -4.00
C ASP A 303 -5.00 -1.29 -3.93
N ILE A 304 -4.63 -0.52 -2.90
CA ILE A 304 -5.00 0.89 -2.72
C ILE A 304 -3.83 1.78 -3.13
N LEU A 305 -4.09 2.73 -4.05
CA LEU A 305 -3.08 3.70 -4.51
C LEU A 305 -3.02 4.95 -3.62
N GLN A 306 -4.14 5.26 -2.96
CA GLN A 306 -4.33 6.42 -2.10
C GLN A 306 -3.33 6.40 -0.93
N SER A 307 -2.98 7.59 -0.48
CA SER A 307 -1.96 7.88 0.53
C SER A 307 -2.57 8.21 1.90
N ASN A 308 -3.70 7.60 2.25
CA ASN A 308 -4.48 7.93 3.46
C ASN A 308 -4.69 6.75 4.42
N MET A 309 -4.23 5.54 4.08
CA MET A 309 -4.52 4.34 4.88
C MET A 309 -3.54 4.14 6.05
N TYR A 310 -2.24 4.31 5.82
CA TYR A 310 -1.21 3.88 6.78
C TYR A 310 -1.25 4.55 8.15
N PRO A 311 -1.50 5.87 8.29
CA PRO A 311 -1.54 6.49 9.61
C PRO A 311 -2.67 5.95 10.48
N ILE A 312 -3.83 5.65 9.90
CA ILE A 312 -4.95 5.02 10.63
C ILE A 312 -4.57 3.58 11.01
N MET A 313 -3.94 2.81 10.11
CA MET A 313 -3.45 1.47 10.48
C MET A 313 -2.48 1.51 11.66
N ALA A 314 -1.50 2.43 11.65
CA ALA A 314 -0.56 2.61 12.74
C ALA A 314 -1.27 3.01 14.05
N ARG A 315 -2.24 3.92 13.99
CA ARG A 315 -3.08 4.27 15.15
C ARG A 315 -3.80 3.05 15.71
N SER A 316 -4.48 2.28 14.86
CA SER A 316 -5.23 1.07 15.25
C SER A 316 -4.32 0.00 15.86
N PHE A 317 -3.07 -0.11 15.39
CA PHE A 317 -2.08 -0.96 16.02
C PHE A 317 -1.71 -0.49 17.43
N ARG A 318 -1.52 0.81 17.62
CA ARG A 318 -1.20 1.36 18.95
C ARG A 318 -2.39 1.22 19.89
N GLU A 319 -3.60 1.46 19.42
CA GLU A 319 -4.85 1.22 20.16
C GLU A 319 -4.98 -0.25 20.60
N ALA A 320 -4.59 -1.21 19.75
CA ALA A 320 -4.55 -2.63 20.09
C ALA A 320 -3.33 -3.06 20.94
N GLY A 321 -2.36 -2.17 21.19
CA GLY A 321 -1.20 -2.43 22.05
C GLY A 321 0.02 -3.04 21.36
N PHE A 322 0.11 -2.96 20.04
CA PHE A 322 1.27 -3.43 19.29
C PHE A 322 2.50 -2.56 19.52
N GLN A 323 3.66 -3.20 19.65
CA GLN A 323 4.97 -2.53 19.85
C GLN A 323 5.91 -2.71 18.65
N TRP A 324 5.53 -3.52 17.67
CA TRP A 324 6.27 -3.70 16.44
C TRP A 324 5.29 -3.77 15.28
N ALA A 325 5.55 -3.06 14.18
CA ALA A 325 4.77 -3.17 12.95
C ALA A 325 5.65 -3.03 11.70
N THR A 326 5.61 -4.02 10.80
CA THR A 326 6.36 -4.00 9.54
C THR A 326 5.46 -4.20 8.32
N GLN A 327 5.42 -3.21 7.44
CA GLN A 327 4.64 -3.25 6.19
C GLN A 327 5.21 -4.34 5.27
N PHE A 328 4.36 -5.08 4.56
CA PHE A 328 4.79 -6.04 3.55
C PHE A 328 4.34 -5.56 2.18
N ALA A 329 5.20 -5.40 1.18
CA ALA A 329 6.64 -5.19 1.32
C ALA A 329 7.04 -3.90 0.61
N TYR A 330 8.20 -3.35 0.98
CA TYR A 330 8.80 -2.24 0.25
C TYR A 330 9.22 -2.71 -1.13
N ASP A 331 8.72 -2.07 -2.18
CA ASP A 331 8.99 -2.45 -3.57
C ASP A 331 10.42 -2.01 -3.95
N PRO A 332 11.33 -2.93 -4.29
CA PRO A 332 12.73 -2.60 -4.55
C PRO A 332 12.91 -1.62 -5.71
N LEU A 333 13.86 -0.68 -5.58
CA LEU A 333 14.09 0.39 -6.54
C LEU A 333 14.27 -0.07 -7.99
N ALA A 334 14.95 -1.20 -8.21
CA ALA A 334 15.22 -1.70 -9.57
C ALA A 334 13.96 -2.17 -10.30
N THR A 335 12.95 -2.65 -9.56
CA THR A 335 11.73 -3.28 -10.08
C THR A 335 10.47 -2.44 -9.89
N ALA A 336 10.51 -1.43 -9.03
CA ALA A 336 9.35 -0.61 -8.68
C ALA A 336 8.73 0.16 -9.85
N TYR A 337 9.45 0.35 -10.97
CA TYR A 337 8.85 0.89 -12.19
C TYR A 337 7.67 0.05 -12.72
N GLY A 338 7.62 -1.25 -12.40
CA GLY A 338 6.63 -2.21 -12.90
C GLY A 338 5.81 -2.91 -11.81
N ASN A 339 6.10 -2.68 -10.52
CA ASN A 339 5.48 -3.32 -9.35
C ASN A 339 5.37 -4.85 -9.51
N THR A 340 6.51 -5.49 -9.79
CA THR A 340 6.52 -6.88 -10.26
C THR A 340 6.73 -7.92 -9.17
N GLU A 341 7.23 -7.53 -7.99
CA GLU A 341 7.50 -8.49 -6.91
C GLU A 341 6.20 -8.94 -6.23
N TYR A 342 5.50 -8.00 -5.59
CA TYR A 342 4.19 -8.23 -5.01
C TYR A 342 3.22 -7.17 -5.52
N GLN A 343 2.48 -7.53 -6.57
CA GLN A 343 1.64 -6.60 -7.32
C GLN A 343 0.60 -5.82 -6.51
N THR A 344 0.39 -6.12 -5.23
CA THR A 344 -0.66 -5.56 -4.38
C THR A 344 -0.17 -4.44 -3.46
N HIS A 345 1.14 -4.26 -3.26
CA HIS A 345 1.68 -3.37 -2.23
C HIS A 345 2.09 -1.98 -2.74
N PHE A 346 2.88 -1.94 -3.81
CA PHE A 346 3.37 -0.74 -4.48
C PHE A 346 3.70 0.45 -3.55
N VAL A 347 4.74 0.30 -2.72
CA VAL A 347 5.29 1.39 -1.89
C VAL A 347 6.78 1.54 -2.18
N ASN A 348 7.16 2.72 -2.64
CA ASN A 348 8.53 3.10 -2.96
C ASN A 348 8.66 4.63 -2.98
N LEU A 349 9.73 5.17 -2.38
CA LEU A 349 9.93 6.62 -2.26
C LEU A 349 10.02 7.33 -3.62
N ALA A 350 10.66 6.70 -4.61
CA ALA A 350 10.79 7.29 -5.94
C ALA A 350 9.52 7.10 -6.79
N TYR A 351 8.92 5.90 -6.77
CA TYR A 351 7.86 5.53 -7.73
C TYR A 351 6.43 5.75 -7.24
N SER A 352 6.21 5.87 -5.93
CA SER A 352 4.90 6.12 -5.28
C SER A 352 5.07 7.06 -4.08
N PRO A 353 5.62 8.27 -4.29
CA PRO A 353 6.10 9.14 -3.20
C PRO A 353 5.01 9.48 -2.18
N GLY A 354 3.75 9.66 -2.61
CA GLY A 354 2.63 9.92 -1.69
C GLY A 354 2.40 8.76 -0.70
N LYS A 355 2.37 7.51 -1.18
CA LYS A 355 2.27 6.33 -0.30
C LYS A 355 3.48 6.21 0.63
N ALA A 356 4.68 6.50 0.13
CA ALA A 356 5.90 6.45 0.94
C ALA A 356 5.89 7.49 2.07
N ILE A 357 5.50 8.75 1.78
CA ILE A 357 5.35 9.79 2.81
C ILE A 357 4.20 9.45 3.79
N SER A 358 3.11 8.86 3.32
CA SER A 358 2.04 8.37 4.20
C SER A 358 2.55 7.28 5.17
N LEU A 359 3.39 6.36 4.69
CA LEU A 359 4.00 5.33 5.54
C LEU A 359 5.05 5.92 6.51
N MET A 360 5.78 6.96 6.10
CA MET A 360 6.65 7.73 7.00
C MET A 360 5.86 8.43 8.12
N ILE A 361 4.70 9.02 7.80
CA ILE A 361 3.79 9.59 8.80
C ILE A 361 3.25 8.49 9.73
N ALA A 362 2.97 7.29 9.21
CA ALA A 362 2.54 6.16 10.01
C ALA A 362 3.63 5.72 11.02
N SER A 363 4.91 5.81 10.65
CA SER A 363 6.01 5.63 11.61
C SER A 363 5.90 6.63 12.76
N GLU A 364 5.70 7.92 12.48
CA GLU A 364 5.53 8.94 13.53
C GLU A 364 4.29 8.69 14.39
N VAL A 365 3.17 8.24 13.80
CA VAL A 365 1.99 7.81 14.57
C VAL A 365 2.36 6.69 15.53
N PHE A 366 3.04 5.65 15.04
CA PHE A 366 3.37 4.47 15.84
C PHE A 366 4.29 4.79 17.02
N HIS A 367 5.22 5.73 16.85
CA HIS A 367 6.14 6.15 17.90
C HIS A 367 5.53 7.14 18.90
N ARG A 368 4.60 8.00 18.47
CA ARG A 368 4.03 9.06 19.32
C ARG A 368 2.74 8.67 20.01
N VAL A 369 1.95 7.76 19.44
CA VAL A 369 0.71 7.31 20.07
C VAL A 369 1.05 6.27 21.15
N PRO A 370 0.66 6.51 22.42
CA PRO A 370 0.80 5.54 23.50
C PRO A 370 0.03 4.24 23.21
N PRO A 371 0.54 3.08 23.67
CA PRO A 371 -0.16 1.82 23.48
C PRO A 371 -1.47 1.83 24.28
N HIS A 372 -2.51 1.21 23.74
CA HIS A 372 -3.87 1.17 24.29
C HIS A 372 -4.60 2.52 24.41
N GLN A 373 -4.07 3.60 23.82
CA GLN A 373 -4.85 4.84 23.71
C GLN A 373 -6.10 4.59 22.87
N GLN A 374 -7.25 5.02 23.41
CA GLN A 374 -8.54 4.90 22.75
C GLN A 374 -8.85 6.15 21.92
N PHE A 375 -9.56 5.97 20.82
CA PHE A 375 -10.00 7.06 19.95
C PHE A 375 -11.52 7.00 19.74
N ALA A 376 -12.08 8.05 19.12
CA ALA A 376 -13.47 7.99 18.65
C ALA A 376 -13.56 7.07 17.42
N ASP A 377 -14.76 6.67 17.04
CA ASP A 377 -14.95 5.91 15.80
C ASP A 377 -14.87 6.84 14.57
N TYR A 378 -14.42 6.27 13.45
CA TYR A 378 -14.49 6.93 12.16
C TYR A 378 -15.92 7.45 11.87
N PRO A 379 -16.09 8.68 11.33
CA PRO A 379 -15.06 9.58 10.79
C PRO A 379 -14.44 10.57 11.80
N LEU A 380 -14.84 10.53 13.07
CA LEU A 380 -14.52 11.59 14.04
C LEU A 380 -13.03 11.60 14.43
N ASP A 381 -12.37 10.46 14.37
CA ASP A 381 -10.96 10.27 14.70
C ASP A 381 -10.01 10.41 13.51
N THR A 382 -10.50 10.88 12.34
CA THR A 382 -9.62 11.22 11.21
C THR A 382 -8.65 12.36 11.52
N THR A 383 -8.83 13.05 12.65
CA THR A 383 -7.85 13.99 13.24
C THR A 383 -7.56 13.58 14.68
N PHE A 384 -6.30 13.29 14.99
CA PHE A 384 -5.87 12.82 16.31
C PHE A 384 -4.44 13.29 16.59
N GLY A 385 -4.22 13.92 17.75
CA GLY A 385 -2.92 14.50 18.09
C GLY A 385 -2.46 15.53 17.06
N ASP A 386 -1.28 15.28 16.46
CA ASP A 386 -0.69 16.09 15.38
C ASP A 386 -1.08 15.61 13.98
N PHE A 387 -1.94 14.59 13.87
CA PHE A 387 -2.20 13.88 12.63
C PHE A 387 -3.58 14.19 12.07
N THR A 388 -3.68 14.24 10.74
CA THR A 388 -4.94 14.37 10.00
C THR A 388 -4.90 13.48 8.77
N VAL A 389 -5.99 12.75 8.55
CA VAL A 389 -6.20 11.88 7.39
C VAL A 389 -7.47 12.33 6.67
N SER A 390 -7.44 12.37 5.34
CA SER A 390 -8.58 12.77 4.52
C SER A 390 -8.69 11.90 3.27
N TYR A 391 -9.80 11.18 3.14
CA TYR A 391 -10.14 10.47 1.92
C TYR A 391 -10.36 11.44 0.75
N ARG A 392 -11.15 12.50 0.96
CA ARG A 392 -11.52 13.45 -0.12
C ARG A 392 -10.32 14.22 -0.68
N GLN A 393 -9.31 14.48 0.14
CA GLN A 393 -8.09 15.18 -0.29
C GLN A 393 -6.96 14.21 -0.66
N ASP A 394 -7.16 12.90 -0.51
CA ASP A 394 -6.10 11.89 -0.58
C ASP A 394 -4.85 12.33 0.21
N LEU A 395 -5.03 12.55 1.52
CA LEU A 395 -4.03 13.20 2.37
C LEU A 395 -3.81 12.44 3.68
N SER A 396 -2.54 12.23 3.99
CA SER A 396 -1.99 12.06 5.34
C SER A 396 -1.18 13.29 5.68
N LEU A 397 -1.44 13.91 6.84
CA LEU A 397 -0.74 15.07 7.35
C LEU A 397 -0.25 14.81 8.77
N MET A 398 1.01 15.16 9.04
CA MET A 398 1.55 15.39 10.37
C MET A 398 1.88 16.87 10.50
N ASN A 399 1.37 17.51 11.54
CA ASN A 399 1.55 18.94 11.81
C ASN A 399 1.79 19.14 13.30
N SER A 400 3.05 19.00 13.71
CA SER A 400 3.54 19.28 15.07
C SER A 400 4.34 20.58 15.07
N ASP A 401 4.82 21.02 16.23
CA ASP A 401 5.61 22.25 16.34
C ASP A 401 6.94 22.16 15.57
N GLU A 402 7.57 20.99 15.54
CA GLU A 402 8.91 20.80 14.94
C GLU A 402 8.87 20.05 13.60
N VAL A 403 7.76 19.38 13.27
CA VAL A 403 7.68 18.48 12.12
C VAL A 403 6.40 18.71 11.32
N TYR A 404 6.56 18.87 10.01
CA TYR A 404 5.46 19.09 9.06
C TYR A 404 5.57 18.17 7.83
N TYR A 405 4.81 17.07 7.82
CA TYR A 405 4.83 16.07 6.74
C TYR A 405 3.48 15.94 6.04
N HIS A 406 3.45 15.89 4.71
CA HIS A 406 2.20 15.73 3.95
C HIS A 406 2.33 14.84 2.71
N SER A 407 1.45 13.84 2.58
CA SER A 407 1.50 12.87 1.47
C SER A 407 0.98 13.38 0.13
N ASN A 408 0.28 14.53 0.15
CA ASN A 408 -0.24 15.21 -1.03
C ASN A 408 -0.43 16.71 -0.73
N SER A 409 -0.93 17.47 -1.71
CA SER A 409 -1.14 18.91 -1.56
C SER A 409 -2.13 19.23 -0.46
N THR A 410 -1.83 20.24 0.36
CA THR A 410 -2.66 20.65 1.49
C THR A 410 -2.70 22.17 1.63
N GLY A 411 -3.84 22.69 2.07
CA GLY A 411 -4.01 24.11 2.44
C GLY A 411 -3.84 24.36 3.95
N ILE A 412 -3.56 23.33 4.74
CA ILE A 412 -3.42 23.44 6.19
C ILE A 412 -2.07 24.11 6.51
N VAL A 413 -2.09 25.12 7.38
CA VAL A 413 -0.89 25.88 7.76
C VAL A 413 -0.13 25.13 8.87
N PRO A 414 1.22 25.11 8.87
CA PRO A 414 1.98 24.56 9.99
C PRO A 414 1.61 25.21 11.33
N LYS A 415 1.58 24.44 12.41
CA LYS A 415 1.22 24.93 13.76
C LYS A 415 2.19 26.02 14.23
N ASP A 416 3.49 25.77 14.07
CA ASP A 416 4.56 26.70 14.40
C ASP A 416 5.61 26.65 13.28
N ILE A 417 5.69 27.71 12.46
CA ILE A 417 6.65 27.78 11.34
C ILE A 417 8.07 28.07 11.85
N GLU A 418 8.22 28.75 12.99
CA GLU A 418 9.53 29.16 13.51
C GLU A 418 10.26 27.99 14.20
N ALA A 419 9.51 27.05 14.79
CA ALA A 419 10.05 25.88 15.48
C ALA A 419 10.39 24.69 14.55
N LEU A 420 9.93 24.68 13.30
CA LEU A 420 10.15 23.58 12.36
C LEU A 420 11.63 23.17 12.26
N GLN A 421 11.84 21.87 12.33
CA GLN A 421 13.11 21.18 12.11
C GLN A 421 13.06 20.29 10.87
N HIS A 422 11.91 19.69 10.58
CA HIS A 422 11.73 18.78 9.45
C HIS A 422 10.46 19.05 8.67
N ILE A 423 10.60 19.12 7.35
CA ILE A 423 9.49 19.19 6.42
C ILE A 423 9.68 18.11 5.36
N ALA A 424 8.62 17.41 5.01
CA ALA A 424 8.63 16.42 3.94
C ALA A 424 7.29 16.43 3.23
N GLY A 425 7.26 16.29 1.92
CA GLY A 425 5.98 16.14 1.28
C GLY A 425 5.99 15.94 -0.21
N VAL A 426 4.78 15.74 -0.72
CA VAL A 426 4.45 15.66 -2.13
C VAL A 426 3.42 16.73 -2.45
N GLY A 427 3.59 17.41 -3.58
CA GLY A 427 2.72 18.52 -3.96
C GLY A 427 2.93 19.77 -3.10
N GLN A 428 1.89 20.58 -2.97
CA GLN A 428 2.00 21.94 -2.45
C GLN A 428 1.53 22.07 -1.00
N SER A 429 2.14 22.99 -0.26
CA SER A 429 1.71 23.42 1.07
C SER A 429 1.82 24.94 1.21
N PRO A 430 1.28 25.55 2.29
CA PRO A 430 1.41 27.00 2.50
C PRO A 430 2.85 27.51 2.63
N ILE A 431 3.81 26.63 2.94
CA ILE A 431 5.23 26.98 3.10
C ILE A 431 6.13 26.47 1.97
N VAL A 432 5.66 25.53 1.14
CA VAL A 432 6.40 25.00 -0.01
C VAL A 432 5.47 24.90 -1.23
N GLN A 433 5.75 25.68 -2.27
CA GLN A 433 5.08 25.56 -3.57
C GLN A 433 6.03 24.84 -4.53
N TYR A 434 5.66 23.64 -4.96
CA TYR A 434 6.48 22.80 -5.83
C TYR A 434 5.72 22.47 -7.11
N SER A 435 6.37 22.63 -8.27
CA SER A 435 5.80 22.29 -9.58
C SER A 435 6.08 20.86 -10.04
N GLY A 436 6.75 20.04 -9.22
CA GLY A 436 6.98 18.62 -9.50
C GLY A 436 5.99 17.69 -8.79
N THR A 437 6.13 16.40 -9.06
CA THR A 437 5.33 15.32 -8.45
C THR A 437 6.16 14.38 -7.57
N GLY A 438 7.48 14.59 -7.50
CA GLY A 438 8.37 13.87 -6.60
C GLY A 438 8.19 14.28 -5.13
N ALA A 439 8.73 13.47 -4.22
CA ALA A 439 8.87 13.85 -2.82
C ALA A 439 10.01 14.88 -2.65
N TYR A 440 9.84 15.81 -1.72
CA TYR A 440 10.91 16.68 -1.24
C TYR A 440 11.03 16.61 0.27
N PHE A 441 12.22 16.94 0.76
CA PHE A 441 12.51 17.01 2.19
C PHE A 441 13.38 18.22 2.52
N LEU A 442 13.04 18.93 3.60
CA LEU A 442 13.83 20.00 4.18
C LEU A 442 14.18 19.63 5.62
N ASP A 443 15.47 19.51 5.92
CA ASP A 443 15.98 19.22 7.25
C ASP A 443 16.81 20.41 7.76
N LYS A 444 16.47 20.93 8.93
CA LYS A 444 17.23 22.02 9.55
C LYS A 444 18.59 21.50 9.99
N VAL A 445 19.65 22.11 9.48
CA VAL A 445 21.04 21.75 9.82
C VAL A 445 21.53 22.58 11.00
N SER A 446 21.21 23.87 10.98
CA SER A 446 21.52 24.85 12.04
C SER A 446 20.67 26.10 11.83
N PRO A 447 20.63 27.06 12.75
CA PRO A 447 19.84 28.28 12.57
C PRO A 447 20.15 29.04 11.27
N GLY A 448 19.15 29.09 10.38
CA GLY A 448 19.23 29.72 9.06
C GLY A 448 19.89 28.86 7.98
N VAL A 449 20.10 27.56 8.22
CA VAL A 449 20.64 26.61 7.22
C VAL A 449 19.80 25.33 7.17
N TRP A 450 19.38 24.98 5.96
CA TRP A 450 18.54 23.83 5.68
C TRP A 450 19.15 22.94 4.58
N ARG A 451 19.03 21.62 4.72
CA ARG A 451 19.30 20.65 3.66
C ARG A 451 18.00 20.36 2.94
N LEU A 452 17.97 20.58 1.62
CA LEU A 452 16.86 20.22 0.74
C LEU A 452 17.25 18.96 -0.05
N GLU A 453 16.37 17.98 -0.11
CA GLU A 453 16.47 16.81 -0.98
C GLU A 453 15.22 16.71 -1.84
N VAL A 454 15.37 16.48 -3.15
CA VAL A 454 14.26 16.44 -4.11
C VAL A 454 14.38 15.17 -4.96
N MET A 455 13.35 14.32 -4.89
CA MET A 455 13.23 13.12 -5.71
C MET A 455 12.77 13.47 -7.14
N PRO A 456 13.05 12.61 -8.15
CA PRO A 456 12.46 12.75 -9.48
C PRO A 456 10.94 12.76 -9.44
N ASP A 457 10.33 13.39 -10.44
CA ASP A 457 8.89 13.34 -10.61
C ASP A 457 8.43 11.92 -10.89
N ALA A 458 7.39 11.46 -10.19
CA ALA A 458 6.76 10.17 -10.40
C ALA A 458 5.40 10.33 -11.08
N LEU A 459 5.18 9.60 -12.17
CA LEU A 459 3.93 9.65 -12.95
C LEU A 459 3.36 8.23 -13.06
N ILE A 460 2.17 8.03 -12.51
CA ILE A 460 1.43 6.77 -12.68
C ILE A 460 0.89 6.72 -14.10
N VAL A 461 1.41 5.79 -14.90
CA VAL A 461 1.09 5.64 -16.33
C VAL A 461 0.25 4.41 -16.66
N ASN A 462 0.23 3.42 -15.78
CA ASN A 462 -0.67 2.27 -15.85
C ASN A 462 -1.11 1.87 -14.44
N ASP A 463 -2.19 1.09 -14.34
CA ASP A 463 -2.63 0.54 -13.06
C ASP A 463 -1.51 -0.32 -12.41
N PRO A 464 -0.98 0.09 -11.24
CA PRO A 464 0.10 -0.63 -10.57
C PRO A 464 -0.34 -1.99 -10.05
N PHE A 465 -1.63 -2.19 -9.76
CA PHE A 465 -2.18 -3.42 -9.18
C PHE A 465 -2.78 -4.37 -10.20
N GLY A 466 -2.81 -3.98 -11.49
CA GLY A 466 -3.06 -4.89 -12.60
C GLY A 466 -1.98 -5.97 -12.71
N ARG A 467 -2.24 -7.03 -13.49
CA ARG A 467 -1.33 -8.18 -13.67
C ARG A 467 0.15 -7.78 -13.76
N ALA A 468 0.98 -8.32 -12.86
CA ALA A 468 2.42 -8.07 -12.85
C ALA A 468 3.10 -8.47 -14.16
N SER A 469 4.02 -7.63 -14.64
CA SER A 469 4.84 -7.92 -15.82
C SER A 469 6.06 -6.99 -15.88
N PRO A 470 7.28 -7.50 -16.05
CA PRO A 470 8.48 -6.66 -16.21
C PRO A 470 8.46 -5.85 -17.52
N ARG A 471 7.54 -6.15 -18.45
CA ARG A 471 7.34 -5.41 -19.70
C ARG A 471 6.35 -4.25 -19.55
N LYS A 472 5.67 -4.14 -18.40
CA LYS A 472 4.70 -3.09 -18.11
C LYS A 472 5.38 -2.06 -17.20
N THR A 473 5.33 -0.80 -17.59
CA THR A 473 5.71 0.32 -16.71
C THR A 473 4.45 0.85 -16.06
N VAL A 474 4.39 0.86 -14.73
CA VAL A 474 3.25 1.38 -13.96
C VAL A 474 3.53 2.80 -13.48
N SER A 475 4.78 3.12 -13.19
CA SER A 475 5.21 4.46 -12.80
C SER A 475 6.49 4.86 -13.54
N ARG A 476 6.50 6.08 -14.10
CA ARG A 476 7.65 6.68 -14.77
C ARG A 476 8.30 7.75 -13.90
N LEU A 477 9.63 7.73 -13.87
CA LEU A 477 10.42 8.81 -13.30
C LEU A 477 10.83 9.82 -14.37
N VAL A 478 10.67 11.11 -14.08
CA VAL A 478 11.11 12.21 -14.94
C VAL A 478 12.11 13.08 -14.17
N TRP A 479 13.31 13.22 -14.73
CA TRP A 479 14.35 14.10 -14.21
C TRP A 479 14.26 15.46 -14.89
N LYS A 480 13.40 16.33 -14.33
CA LYS A 480 13.10 17.66 -14.87
C LYS A 480 13.56 18.76 -13.91
N THR A 481 13.97 19.90 -14.47
CA THR A 481 14.12 21.13 -13.69
C THR A 481 12.74 21.67 -13.35
N GLN A 482 12.45 21.80 -12.06
CA GLN A 482 11.18 22.25 -11.51
C GLN A 482 11.32 23.58 -10.77
N GLU A 483 10.23 24.34 -10.72
CA GLU A 483 10.13 25.51 -9.86
C GLU A 483 9.79 25.08 -8.42
N LEU A 484 10.51 25.67 -7.47
CA LEU A 484 10.29 25.48 -6.04
C LEU A 484 10.29 26.84 -5.36
N LYS A 485 9.30 27.07 -4.51
CA LYS A 485 9.23 28.25 -3.65
C LYS A 485 9.12 27.83 -2.20
N ILE A 486 10.04 28.30 -1.37
CA ILE A 486 10.07 28.03 0.06
C ILE A 486 9.80 29.32 0.83
N GLN A 487 8.89 29.25 1.80
CA GLN A 487 8.49 30.37 2.65
C GLN A 487 8.75 30.03 4.12
N LEU A 488 10.02 30.10 4.51
CA LEU A 488 10.47 29.97 5.91
C LEU A 488 11.01 31.32 6.39
N GLN A 489 10.49 31.83 7.50
CA GLN A 489 10.85 33.15 8.04
C GLN A 489 12.36 33.25 8.32
N GLU A 490 12.97 32.16 8.79
CA GLU A 490 14.39 32.08 9.10
C GLU A 490 15.30 32.21 7.87
N LEU A 491 14.88 31.72 6.69
CA LEU A 491 15.61 31.87 5.43
C LEU A 491 15.41 33.26 4.80
N GLY A 492 14.28 33.91 5.10
CA GLY A 492 13.87 35.16 4.48
C GLY A 492 13.47 35.03 3.01
N ALA A 493 13.21 36.16 2.37
CA ALA A 493 12.75 36.19 0.97
C ALA A 493 13.87 35.94 -0.06
N SER A 494 15.13 36.07 0.35
CA SER A 494 16.31 35.82 -0.50
C SER A 494 17.34 35.06 0.32
N PHE A 495 17.66 33.85 -0.13
CA PHE A 495 18.62 32.96 0.50
C PHE A 495 19.56 32.36 -0.55
N ALA A 496 20.76 31.96 -0.12
CA ALA A 496 21.75 31.31 -0.94
C ALA A 496 21.47 29.79 -1.06
N ILE A 497 21.79 29.22 -2.21
CA ILE A 497 21.53 27.80 -2.55
C ILE A 497 22.81 27.20 -3.11
N ARG A 498 23.30 26.09 -2.53
CA ARG A 498 24.45 25.32 -3.04
C ARG A 498 24.03 23.89 -3.31
N SER A 499 24.19 23.41 -4.54
CA SER A 499 23.96 22.01 -4.88
C SER A 499 25.10 21.15 -4.31
N LEU A 500 24.74 20.03 -3.70
CA LEU A 500 25.69 19.01 -3.22
C LEU A 500 25.85 17.89 -4.25
N THR A 501 24.83 17.65 -5.07
CA THR A 501 24.87 16.68 -6.17
C THR A 501 25.37 17.36 -7.46
N GLY A 502 26.26 16.72 -8.23
CA GLY A 502 26.68 17.19 -9.58
C GLY A 502 28.14 17.65 -9.76
N GLY A 503 29.05 17.40 -8.81
CA GLY A 503 30.49 17.67 -8.97
C GLY A 503 30.90 19.14 -8.79
N GLN A 504 32.13 19.52 -9.20
CA GLN A 504 32.70 20.86 -8.90
C GLN A 504 31.92 22.06 -9.51
N GLN A 505 31.17 21.88 -10.60
CA GLN A 505 30.29 22.91 -11.17
C GLN A 505 29.02 23.16 -10.34
N ALA A 506 28.60 22.20 -9.50
CA ALA A 506 27.40 22.29 -8.65
C ALA A 506 27.61 23.15 -7.39
N MET A 507 28.86 23.50 -7.09
CA MET A 507 29.27 24.21 -5.86
C MET A 507 29.06 25.74 -5.91
N SER A 508 28.66 26.33 -7.04
CA SER A 508 28.40 27.76 -7.11
C SER A 508 27.06 28.11 -6.44
N ALA A 509 27.10 28.99 -5.44
CA ALA A 509 25.89 29.42 -4.75
C ALA A 509 24.99 30.29 -5.66
N ASN A 510 23.78 29.82 -5.93
CA ASN A 510 22.69 30.61 -6.52
C ASN A 510 21.93 31.35 -5.43
N THR A 511 21.03 32.26 -5.80
CA THR A 511 20.19 33.00 -4.85
C THR A 511 18.72 32.85 -5.24
N ALA A 512 17.85 32.58 -4.27
CA ALA A 512 16.40 32.61 -4.46
C ALA A 512 15.87 34.06 -4.54
N ASP A 513 14.85 34.29 -5.37
CA ASP A 513 14.09 35.55 -5.42
C ASP A 513 12.68 35.33 -4.86
N ARG A 514 12.31 36.08 -3.81
CA ARG A 514 11.02 35.94 -3.10
C ARG A 514 10.70 34.48 -2.73
N GLY A 515 11.73 33.76 -2.31
CA GLY A 515 11.72 32.35 -1.94
C GLY A 515 11.69 31.36 -3.12
N ALA A 516 11.59 31.84 -4.37
CA ALA A 516 11.49 31.01 -5.57
C ALA A 516 12.86 30.77 -6.23
N PHE A 517 13.05 29.56 -6.73
CA PHE A 517 14.24 29.11 -7.46
C PHE A 517 13.90 27.83 -8.25
N THR A 518 14.83 27.37 -9.07
CA THR A 518 14.69 26.11 -9.80
C THR A 518 15.57 25.02 -9.20
N VAL A 519 15.05 23.79 -9.22
CA VAL A 519 15.72 22.60 -8.70
C VAL A 519 15.63 21.47 -9.72
N THR A 520 16.66 20.64 -9.79
CA THR A 520 16.60 19.31 -10.40
C THR A 520 16.57 18.27 -9.28
N PRO A 521 16.25 17.00 -9.53
CA PRO A 521 16.38 15.99 -8.50
C PRO A 521 17.82 15.93 -7.96
N GLY A 522 17.97 15.89 -6.63
CA GLY A 522 19.25 16.00 -5.94
C GLY A 522 19.17 16.65 -4.57
N VAL A 523 20.33 16.96 -4.00
CA VAL A 523 20.52 17.51 -2.65
C VAL A 523 21.14 18.90 -2.72
N TYR A 524 20.61 19.82 -1.91
CA TYR A 524 20.97 21.22 -1.86
C TYR A 524 21.12 21.68 -0.40
N LEU A 525 21.96 22.68 -0.18
CA LEU A 525 21.98 23.48 1.04
C LEU A 525 21.39 24.86 0.77
N LEU A 526 20.48 25.28 1.64
CA LEU A 526 19.85 26.59 1.63
C LEU A 526 20.34 27.36 2.85
N ALA A 527 20.71 28.63 2.70
CA ALA A 527 21.09 29.47 3.84
C ALA A 527 20.66 30.93 3.68
N ASP A 528 20.17 31.52 4.77
CA ASP A 528 19.84 32.96 4.86
C ASP A 528 21.00 33.87 4.43
N GLN A 529 22.23 33.43 4.65
CA GLN A 529 23.46 34.12 4.26
C GLN A 529 24.42 33.18 3.54
N LYS A 530 24.98 33.64 2.42
CA LYS A 530 25.92 32.87 1.59
C LYS A 530 27.13 32.35 2.39
N ASP A 531 27.64 33.13 3.33
CA ASP A 531 28.82 32.75 4.11
C ASP A 531 28.58 31.55 5.04
N LYS A 532 27.32 31.32 5.47
CA LYS A 532 26.96 30.15 6.28
C LYS A 532 27.04 28.84 5.50
N LEU A 533 27.00 28.88 4.16
CA LEU A 533 27.20 27.67 3.35
C LEU A 533 28.64 27.17 3.41
N ASN A 534 29.59 28.01 3.81
CA ASN A 534 31.00 27.65 3.89
C ASN A 534 31.27 26.81 5.15
N GLY A 535 31.99 25.69 4.99
CA GLY A 535 32.40 24.84 6.13
C GLY A 535 31.33 23.90 6.66
N ILE A 536 30.10 23.93 6.12
CA ILE A 536 29.07 22.93 6.44
C ILE A 536 29.33 21.65 5.67
N SER A 537 29.49 20.56 6.42
CA SER A 537 29.61 19.19 5.92
C SER A 537 28.36 18.43 6.36
N VAL A 538 27.46 18.21 5.41
CA VAL A 538 26.32 17.30 5.52
C VAL A 538 26.45 16.24 4.43
N SER A 539 25.74 15.11 4.60
CA SER A 539 25.74 14.05 3.59
C SER A 539 25.19 14.55 2.26
N ASP A 540 25.93 14.28 1.19
CA ASP A 540 25.52 14.42 -0.21
C ASP A 540 24.93 13.12 -0.77
N GLU A 541 24.77 12.08 0.06
CA GLU A 541 24.12 10.83 -0.31
C GLU A 541 22.71 11.12 -0.85
N PHE A 542 22.46 10.59 -2.04
CA PHE A 542 21.22 10.73 -2.78
C PHE A 542 21.08 9.51 -3.69
N VAL A 543 19.97 8.81 -3.56
CA VAL A 543 19.67 7.61 -4.34
C VAL A 543 18.38 7.87 -5.09
N ALA A 544 18.43 7.81 -6.41
CA ALA A 544 17.25 7.84 -7.25
C ALA A 544 17.54 7.10 -8.56
N PRO A 545 16.61 6.27 -9.07
CA PRO A 545 16.81 5.60 -10.35
C PRO A 545 16.88 6.61 -11.50
N PRO A 546 17.70 6.35 -12.53
CA PRO A 546 17.77 7.22 -13.71
C PRO A 546 16.47 7.16 -14.52
N GLN A 547 16.19 8.24 -15.26
CA GLN A 547 15.10 8.25 -16.24
C GLN A 547 15.37 7.24 -17.36
N LYS A 548 14.46 6.28 -17.57
CA LYS A 548 14.62 5.22 -18.58
C LYS A 548 14.21 5.63 -20.01
N SER A 549 13.28 6.56 -20.18
CA SER A 549 12.78 7.00 -21.49
C SER A 549 12.38 8.47 -21.48
N THR A 550 12.54 9.14 -22.63
CA THR A 550 12.09 10.51 -22.91
C THR A 550 10.89 10.56 -23.86
N ASP A 551 10.36 9.41 -24.27
CA ASP A 551 9.24 9.35 -25.21
C ASP A 551 7.95 9.78 -24.52
N PRO A 552 7.13 10.66 -25.16
CA PRO A 552 5.85 11.03 -24.63
C PRO A 552 4.95 9.80 -24.51
N GLU A 553 4.24 9.73 -23.39
CA GLU A 553 3.19 8.74 -23.11
C GLU A 553 1.95 9.47 -22.63
N VAL A 554 0.78 9.07 -23.16
CA VAL A 554 -0.50 9.70 -22.87
C VAL A 554 -1.31 8.76 -22.01
N VAL A 555 -1.74 9.27 -20.85
CA VAL A 555 -2.63 8.58 -19.94
C VAL A 555 -3.93 9.35 -19.90
N HIS A 556 -5.00 8.73 -20.37
CA HIS A 556 -6.32 9.33 -20.41
C HIS A 556 -7.37 8.26 -20.14
N TYR A 557 -8.18 8.50 -19.12
CA TYR A 557 -9.36 7.70 -18.82
C TYR A 557 -10.56 8.50 -19.33
N PRO A 558 -11.18 8.11 -20.45
CA PRO A 558 -12.35 8.81 -20.96
C PRO A 558 -13.50 8.70 -19.94
N PRO A 559 -14.30 9.77 -19.73
CA PRO A 559 -15.50 9.68 -18.92
C PRO A 559 -16.39 8.52 -19.39
N LYS A 560 -16.90 7.69 -18.47
CA LYS A 560 -17.79 6.57 -18.81
C LYS A 560 -19.14 7.05 -19.35
N LEU A 561 -19.59 8.23 -18.93
CA LEU A 561 -20.90 8.79 -19.24
C LEU A 561 -20.89 10.33 -19.19
N GLY A 562 -21.53 11.00 -20.16
CA GLY A 562 -21.81 12.43 -20.13
C GLY A 562 -23.32 12.73 -20.16
N ASP A 563 -23.70 13.97 -19.89
CA ASP A 563 -25.10 14.42 -19.93
C ASP A 563 -25.31 15.43 -21.07
N GLU A 564 -26.40 15.29 -21.81
CA GLU A 564 -26.75 16.15 -22.93
C GLU A 564 -26.84 17.63 -22.53
N ASN A 565 -26.22 18.50 -23.33
CA ASN A 565 -26.13 19.95 -23.08
C ASN A 565 -25.45 20.33 -21.74
N GLU A 566 -24.61 19.45 -21.18
CA GLU A 566 -23.76 19.75 -20.05
C GLU A 566 -22.27 19.73 -20.46
N PRO A 567 -21.40 20.52 -19.79
CA PRO A 567 -19.98 20.55 -20.13
C PRO A 567 -19.31 19.22 -19.77
N LEU A 568 -18.51 18.68 -20.69
CA LEU A 568 -17.74 17.45 -20.44
C LEU A 568 -16.26 17.80 -20.18
N PRO A 569 -15.76 17.69 -18.93
CA PRO A 569 -14.35 17.91 -18.63
C PRO A 569 -13.50 16.76 -19.17
N LEU A 570 -12.32 17.10 -19.69
CA LEU A 570 -11.28 16.18 -20.11
C LEU A 570 -10.02 16.43 -19.28
N LYS A 571 -9.40 15.34 -18.83
CA LYS A 571 -8.12 15.35 -18.11
C LYS A 571 -7.18 14.35 -18.76
N VAL A 572 -5.99 14.81 -19.15
CA VAL A 572 -4.99 14.02 -19.85
C VAL A 572 -3.65 14.22 -19.14
N LEU A 573 -3.01 13.13 -18.74
CA LEU A 573 -1.62 13.18 -18.31
C LEU A 573 -0.72 12.88 -19.51
N VAL A 574 0.30 13.72 -19.71
CA VAL A 574 1.31 13.53 -20.75
C VAL A 574 2.67 13.43 -20.08
N ALA A 575 3.18 12.21 -19.96
CA ALA A 575 4.52 12.00 -19.43
C ALA A 575 5.57 12.64 -20.34
N THR A 576 6.64 13.17 -19.73
CA THR A 576 7.75 13.84 -20.43
C THR A 576 7.34 15.01 -21.33
N ALA A 577 6.26 15.72 -20.96
CA ALA A 577 5.88 16.99 -21.60
C ALA A 577 6.92 18.09 -21.33
N ASP A 578 7.28 18.80 -22.40
CA ASP A 578 8.13 19.98 -22.40
C ASP A 578 7.35 21.26 -22.75
N THR A 579 8.01 22.41 -22.72
CA THR A 579 7.37 23.71 -23.00
C THR A 579 6.87 23.87 -24.45
N SER A 580 7.24 22.99 -25.37
CA SER A 580 6.75 22.97 -26.74
C SER A 580 5.49 22.13 -26.92
N THR A 581 5.15 21.33 -25.91
CA THR A 581 4.09 20.32 -25.96
C THR A 581 2.72 20.99 -26.03
N LYS A 582 1.96 20.66 -27.08
CA LYS A 582 0.56 21.08 -27.26
C LYS A 582 -0.34 19.86 -27.18
N VAL A 583 -1.38 19.95 -26.35
CA VAL A 583 -2.37 18.88 -26.19
C VAL A 583 -3.73 19.38 -26.62
N PHE A 584 -4.43 18.62 -27.44
CA PHE A 584 -5.79 18.96 -27.86
C PHE A 584 -6.63 17.70 -28.14
N ALA A 585 -7.93 17.79 -27.85
CA ALA A 585 -8.90 16.79 -28.27
C ALA A 585 -9.41 17.11 -29.68
N LEU A 586 -9.49 16.11 -30.55
CA LEU A 586 -10.05 16.20 -31.90
C LEU A 586 -11.38 15.44 -31.94
N LEU A 587 -12.48 16.19 -31.83
CA LEU A 587 -13.85 15.68 -31.81
C LEU A 587 -14.34 15.35 -33.22
N SER A 588 -15.10 14.26 -33.36
CA SER A 588 -15.73 13.84 -34.61
C SER A 588 -17.22 14.19 -34.60
N GLU A 589 -17.61 15.22 -35.35
CA GLU A 589 -19.01 15.71 -35.44
C GLU A 589 -19.77 15.14 -36.65
N GLY A 590 -19.12 14.26 -37.42
CA GLY A 590 -19.68 13.61 -38.60
C GLY A 590 -18.57 12.99 -39.46
N PRO A 591 -18.87 12.44 -40.64
CA PRO A 591 -17.86 11.82 -41.50
C PRO A 591 -16.71 12.76 -41.86
N TRP A 592 -17.01 14.05 -42.08
CA TRP A 592 -16.07 15.04 -42.60
C TRP A 592 -15.78 16.21 -41.65
N GLN A 593 -16.49 16.30 -40.53
CA GLN A 593 -16.36 17.41 -39.59
C GLN A 593 -15.52 16.99 -38.39
N ARG A 594 -14.49 17.81 -38.11
CA ARG A 594 -13.61 17.66 -36.97
C ARG A 594 -13.53 18.99 -36.24
N ARG A 595 -13.63 18.95 -34.91
CA ARG A 595 -13.47 20.13 -34.06
C ARG A 595 -12.31 19.94 -33.10
N ARG A 596 -11.46 20.95 -32.98
CA ARG A 596 -10.32 20.96 -32.08
C ARG A 596 -10.68 21.66 -30.77
N ILE A 597 -10.44 20.98 -29.65
CA ILE A 597 -10.56 21.52 -28.29
C ILE A 597 -9.16 21.54 -27.68
N ASN A 598 -8.60 22.72 -27.43
CA ASN A 598 -7.27 22.83 -26.81
C ASN A 598 -7.34 22.48 -25.33
N LEU A 599 -6.38 21.70 -24.85
CA LEU A 599 -6.20 21.44 -23.43
C LEU A 599 -5.01 22.28 -22.92
N GLN A 600 -5.14 22.81 -21.70
CA GLN A 600 -4.13 23.62 -21.04
C GLN A 600 -3.51 22.83 -19.89
N GLU A 601 -2.21 22.97 -19.68
CA GLU A 601 -1.56 22.40 -18.50
C GLU A 601 -2.04 23.14 -17.26
N THR A 602 -2.75 22.44 -16.36
CA THR A 602 -3.32 23.00 -15.13
C THR A 602 -2.67 22.47 -13.87
N ALA A 603 -1.97 21.34 -13.97
CA ALA A 603 -1.08 20.79 -12.96
C ALA A 603 0.10 20.11 -13.67
N PRO A 604 1.19 19.78 -12.97
CA PRO A 604 2.37 19.19 -13.60
C PRO A 604 2.01 17.98 -14.47
N TYR A 605 2.38 18.02 -15.75
CA TYR A 605 2.09 16.96 -16.74
C TYR A 605 0.61 16.73 -17.02
N THR A 606 -0.30 17.50 -16.42
CA THR A 606 -1.75 17.31 -16.48
C THR A 606 -2.39 18.43 -17.29
N PHE A 607 -2.93 18.04 -18.43
CA PHE A 607 -3.63 18.91 -19.37
C PHE A 607 -5.13 18.73 -19.20
N THR A 608 -5.86 19.82 -19.02
CA THR A 608 -7.31 19.81 -18.91
C THR A 608 -7.98 20.73 -19.92
N GLY A 609 -9.20 20.39 -20.28
CA GLY A 609 -10.05 21.18 -21.16
C GLY A 609 -11.49 20.73 -21.02
N THR A 610 -12.42 21.48 -21.59
CA THR A 610 -13.85 21.17 -21.49
C THR A 610 -14.47 21.17 -22.88
N ILE A 611 -15.18 20.11 -23.22
CA ILE A 611 -16.05 20.10 -24.40
C ILE A 611 -17.31 20.88 -24.04
N ALA A 612 -17.62 21.89 -24.86
CA ALA A 612 -18.69 22.82 -24.58
C ALA A 612 -20.07 22.15 -24.67
N PRO A 613 -21.06 22.59 -23.86
CA PRO A 613 -22.41 22.05 -23.84
C PRO A 613 -23.08 21.89 -25.21
N ASP A 614 -22.88 22.85 -26.11
CA ASP A 614 -23.48 22.86 -27.45
C ASP A 614 -22.97 21.75 -28.39
N LEU A 615 -21.95 21.01 -27.97
CA LEU A 615 -21.33 19.90 -28.71
C LEU A 615 -21.66 18.54 -28.10
N ILE A 616 -22.35 18.52 -26.97
CA ILE A 616 -22.69 17.32 -26.21
C ILE A 616 -24.15 16.98 -26.50
N HIS A 617 -24.36 16.26 -27.60
CA HIS A 617 -25.67 15.81 -28.04
C HIS A 617 -25.94 14.38 -27.59
N ASN A 618 -27.21 14.05 -27.34
CA ASN A 618 -27.61 12.67 -27.04
C ASN A 618 -27.08 11.68 -28.10
N GLY A 619 -26.46 10.60 -27.63
CA GLY A 619 -25.84 9.59 -28.50
C GLY A 619 -24.41 9.25 -28.09
N LEU A 620 -23.53 9.05 -29.09
CA LEU A 620 -22.14 8.63 -28.88
C LEU A 620 -21.17 9.73 -29.31
N LEU A 621 -20.45 10.29 -28.35
CA LEU A 621 -19.40 11.28 -28.58
C LEU A 621 -18.09 10.56 -28.89
N ARG A 622 -17.41 10.95 -29.99
CA ARG A 622 -16.14 10.33 -30.41
C ARG A 622 -15.03 11.35 -30.55
N TYR A 623 -13.90 11.13 -29.89
CA TYR A 623 -12.74 12.01 -30.00
C TYR A 623 -11.41 11.28 -29.91
N ARG A 624 -10.33 12.00 -30.25
CA ARG A 624 -8.94 11.59 -30.04
C ARG A 624 -8.22 12.60 -29.19
N ILE A 625 -7.21 12.17 -28.45
CA ILE A 625 -6.24 13.07 -27.80
C ILE A 625 -4.99 13.13 -28.66
N ILE A 626 -4.59 14.34 -29.05
CA ILE A 626 -3.40 14.59 -29.84
C ILE A 626 -2.38 15.32 -28.98
N VAL A 627 -1.17 14.77 -28.91
CA VAL A 627 0.01 15.43 -28.37
C VAL A 627 0.91 15.82 -29.52
N GLN A 628 1.25 17.10 -29.62
CA GLN A 628 2.12 17.64 -30.64
C GLN A 628 3.38 18.23 -30.01
N GLN A 629 4.55 17.81 -30.48
CA GLN A 629 5.87 18.31 -30.09
C GLN A 629 6.66 18.66 -31.36
N GLY A 630 6.71 19.95 -31.70
CA GLY A 630 7.20 20.40 -33.00
C GLY A 630 6.34 19.83 -34.15
N ASP A 631 6.98 19.13 -35.08
CA ASP A 631 6.33 18.45 -36.22
C ASP A 631 5.90 17.00 -35.89
N ASN A 632 6.25 16.50 -34.70
CA ASN A 632 5.88 15.16 -34.26
C ASN A 632 4.49 15.17 -33.63
N PHE A 633 3.71 14.15 -33.96
CA PHE A 633 2.36 13.94 -33.44
C PHE A 633 2.29 12.57 -32.78
N LEU A 634 1.55 12.51 -31.68
CA LEU A 634 1.15 11.29 -31.01
C LEU A 634 -0.38 11.30 -30.84
N VAL A 635 -1.05 10.37 -31.50
CA VAL A 635 -2.51 10.24 -31.54
C VAL A 635 -2.95 9.12 -30.60
N ASN A 636 -3.93 9.41 -29.74
CA ASN A 636 -4.53 8.45 -28.81
C ASN A 636 -6.07 8.41 -28.96
N PRO A 637 -6.71 7.24 -28.82
CA PRO A 637 -6.12 5.95 -28.45
C PRO A 637 -5.25 5.34 -29.58
N GLY A 638 -4.42 4.36 -29.24
CA GLY A 638 -3.61 3.61 -30.20
C GLY A 638 -2.11 3.95 -30.24
N ASN A 639 -1.65 4.99 -29.54
CA ASN A 639 -0.23 5.39 -29.46
C ASN A 639 0.41 5.57 -30.87
N ILE A 640 -0.31 6.21 -31.78
CA ILE A 640 0.07 6.31 -33.21
C ILE A 640 0.96 7.54 -33.42
N ARG A 641 2.17 7.33 -33.95
CA ARG A 641 3.18 8.38 -34.15
C ARG A 641 3.17 8.94 -35.58
N GLU A 642 2.02 9.46 -35.98
CA GLU A 642 1.78 10.00 -37.33
C GLU A 642 1.00 11.32 -37.25
N ASN A 643 1.13 12.17 -38.27
CA ASN A 643 0.36 13.40 -38.38
C ASN A 643 -1.11 13.07 -38.73
N PRO A 644 -2.09 13.33 -37.83
CA PRO A 644 -3.50 13.00 -38.06
C PRO A 644 -4.16 13.84 -39.16
N PHE A 645 -3.46 14.85 -39.68
CA PHE A 645 -3.92 15.73 -40.76
C PHE A 645 -3.27 15.41 -42.11
N ALA A 646 -2.42 14.37 -42.18
CA ALA A 646 -1.85 13.90 -43.44
C ALA A 646 -2.93 13.27 -44.34
N TRP A 647 -2.77 13.40 -45.66
CA TRP A 647 -3.76 12.91 -46.64
C TRP A 647 -3.88 11.38 -46.64
N ASP A 648 -2.84 10.67 -46.22
CA ASP A 648 -2.71 9.22 -46.15
C ASP A 648 -2.92 8.64 -44.74
N TYR A 649 -3.35 9.46 -43.78
CA TYR A 649 -3.71 9.00 -42.44
C TYR A 649 -4.96 8.10 -42.50
N TYR A 650 -4.80 6.81 -42.19
CA TYR A 650 -5.86 5.80 -42.35
C TYR A 650 -6.44 5.26 -41.03
N HIS A 651 -5.93 5.69 -39.87
CA HIS A 651 -6.35 5.22 -38.55
C HIS A 651 -7.64 5.91 -38.03
N ASN A 652 -8.67 5.98 -38.87
CA ASN A 652 -9.90 6.72 -38.60
C ASN A 652 -10.86 6.05 -37.59
N ASP A 653 -10.62 4.79 -37.22
CA ASP A 653 -11.47 4.05 -36.28
C ASP A 653 -10.96 4.08 -34.83
N GLU A 654 -9.71 4.51 -34.60
CA GLU A 654 -9.09 4.61 -33.27
C GLU A 654 -9.57 5.88 -32.54
N THR A 655 -10.69 5.78 -31.81
CA THR A 655 -11.28 6.89 -31.05
C THR A 655 -11.70 6.49 -29.64
N TYR A 656 -11.59 7.42 -28.68
CA TYR A 656 -12.35 7.32 -27.44
C TYR A 656 -13.83 7.54 -27.71
N GLU A 657 -14.68 6.80 -27.01
CA GLU A 657 -16.14 6.90 -27.12
C GLU A 657 -16.74 7.20 -25.74
N VAL A 658 -17.67 8.16 -25.68
CA VAL A 658 -18.40 8.52 -24.46
C VAL A 658 -19.89 8.52 -24.78
N PHE A 659 -20.68 7.76 -24.01
CA PHE A 659 -22.13 7.80 -24.15
C PHE A 659 -22.69 9.06 -23.52
N ILE A 660 -23.59 9.75 -24.21
CA ILE A 660 -24.22 10.99 -23.74
C ILE A 660 -25.70 10.72 -23.44
N ALA A 661 -26.04 10.73 -22.16
CA ALA A 661 -27.38 10.53 -21.64
C ALA A 661 -28.29 11.72 -21.96
N ALA A 662 -29.56 11.44 -22.26
CA ALA A 662 -30.59 12.48 -22.39
C ALA A 662 -30.93 13.09 -21.01
N LYS A 663 -31.46 14.33 -21.00
CA LYS A 663 -31.72 15.13 -19.77
C LYS A 663 -32.54 14.45 -18.66
N ASP A 664 -33.39 13.47 -19.01
CA ASP A 664 -34.25 12.75 -18.07
C ASP A 664 -33.97 11.23 -18.05
N ALA A 665 -32.83 10.80 -18.60
CA ALA A 665 -32.45 9.40 -18.58
C ALA A 665 -32.13 8.92 -17.15
N PRO A 666 -32.42 7.65 -16.81
CA PRO A 666 -31.93 7.05 -15.57
C PRO A 666 -30.41 7.16 -15.42
N ILE A 667 -29.93 7.33 -14.18
CA ILE A 667 -28.50 7.22 -13.87
C ILE A 667 -28.21 5.79 -13.48
N THR A 668 -27.60 5.03 -14.38
CA THR A 668 -27.18 3.65 -14.11
C THR A 668 -26.01 3.62 -13.14
N LEU A 669 -26.26 3.17 -11.92
CA LEU A 669 -25.26 2.96 -10.87
C LEU A 669 -24.49 1.65 -11.09
N PHE A 670 -25.13 0.63 -11.65
CA PHE A 670 -24.50 -0.66 -11.96
C PHE A 670 -25.17 -1.28 -13.19
N ASP A 671 -24.37 -1.75 -14.15
CA ASP A 671 -24.80 -2.54 -15.31
C ASP A 671 -23.99 -3.84 -15.36
N ALA A 672 -24.64 -4.99 -15.18
CA ALA A 672 -23.96 -6.28 -15.15
C ALA A 672 -23.23 -6.64 -16.47
N THR A 673 -23.62 -6.05 -17.60
CA THR A 673 -22.93 -6.25 -18.89
C THR A 673 -21.57 -5.57 -18.91
N ARG A 674 -21.48 -4.37 -18.32
CA ARG A 674 -20.29 -3.53 -18.29
C ARG A 674 -19.41 -3.81 -17.06
N ASP A 675 -20.03 -4.00 -15.90
CA ASP A 675 -19.41 -3.77 -14.60
C ASP A 675 -19.11 -5.05 -13.81
N GLN A 676 -19.62 -6.22 -14.22
CA GLN A 676 -19.43 -7.48 -13.49
C GLN A 676 -17.96 -7.87 -13.23
N GLY A 677 -17.01 -7.40 -14.05
CA GLY A 677 -15.59 -7.65 -13.85
C GLY A 677 -14.99 -6.84 -12.69
N GLU A 678 -15.68 -5.78 -12.28
CA GLU A 678 -15.22 -4.78 -11.32
C GLU A 678 -15.89 -4.89 -9.93
N ILE A 679 -16.83 -5.82 -9.73
CA ILE A 679 -17.49 -6.00 -8.44
C ILE A 679 -16.60 -6.75 -7.42
N MET A 680 -16.77 -6.39 -6.15
CA MET A 680 -16.15 -7.02 -4.99
C MET A 680 -17.14 -7.95 -4.33
N TYR A 681 -16.78 -9.22 -4.16
CA TYR A 681 -17.73 -10.26 -3.76
C TYR A 681 -17.60 -10.65 -2.29
N TYR A 682 -18.74 -10.88 -1.63
CA TYR A 682 -18.82 -11.66 -0.40
C TYR A 682 -19.29 -13.07 -0.73
N ASN A 683 -18.39 -14.06 -0.57
CA ASN A 683 -18.72 -15.47 -0.74
C ASN A 683 -17.88 -16.35 0.20
N ARG A 684 -18.41 -16.58 1.40
CA ARG A 684 -17.75 -17.40 2.44
C ARG A 684 -17.53 -18.86 2.01
N ARG A 685 -18.33 -19.37 1.07
CA ARG A 685 -18.27 -20.75 0.58
C ARG A 685 -18.05 -20.79 -0.94
N PHE A 686 -16.98 -20.16 -1.40
CA PHE A 686 -16.62 -20.07 -2.83
C PHE A 686 -16.51 -21.41 -3.57
N ARG A 687 -16.36 -22.54 -2.86
CA ARG A 687 -16.39 -23.89 -3.44
C ARG A 687 -17.80 -24.39 -3.75
N ASP A 688 -18.79 -23.93 -3.00
CA ASP A 688 -20.18 -24.38 -3.07
C ASP A 688 -21.05 -23.36 -3.84
N ASN A 689 -20.91 -22.09 -3.49
CA ASN A 689 -21.70 -20.98 -4.01
C ASN A 689 -21.02 -20.30 -5.19
N ARG A 690 -21.80 -19.68 -6.07
CA ARG A 690 -21.27 -18.99 -7.25
C ARG A 690 -21.83 -17.58 -7.36
N ILE A 691 -20.96 -16.65 -7.75
CA ILE A 691 -21.35 -15.37 -8.30
C ILE A 691 -20.74 -15.30 -9.70
N ILE A 692 -21.59 -15.26 -10.73
CA ILE A 692 -21.15 -15.40 -12.14
C ILE A 692 -22.00 -14.53 -13.07
N GLY A 693 -21.40 -14.14 -14.21
CA GLY A 693 -22.14 -13.57 -15.33
C GLY A 693 -22.98 -14.61 -16.07
N THR A 694 -24.22 -14.28 -16.38
CA THR A 694 -25.12 -15.10 -17.20
C THR A 694 -25.81 -14.27 -18.27
N ALA A 695 -26.04 -14.86 -19.45
CA ALA A 695 -26.81 -14.20 -20.50
C ALA A 695 -28.28 -14.03 -20.09
N THR A 696 -28.87 -12.92 -20.52
CA THR A 696 -30.32 -12.66 -20.42
C THR A 696 -31.03 -13.06 -21.71
N GLU A 697 -32.36 -12.91 -21.73
CA GLU A 697 -33.19 -13.05 -22.93
C GLU A 697 -32.90 -11.96 -23.97
N GLN A 698 -32.29 -10.84 -23.56
CA GLN A 698 -31.88 -9.76 -24.45
C GLN A 698 -30.47 -10.02 -25.00
N THR A 699 -30.34 -10.07 -26.33
CA THR A 699 -29.06 -10.24 -27.01
C THR A 699 -28.05 -9.17 -26.57
N GLY A 700 -26.86 -9.61 -26.15
CA GLY A 700 -25.78 -8.72 -25.73
C GLY A 700 -25.92 -8.17 -24.31
N ARG A 701 -26.92 -8.59 -23.53
CA ARG A 701 -27.09 -8.20 -22.12
C ARG A 701 -26.78 -9.36 -21.18
N LEU A 702 -26.07 -9.05 -20.11
CA LEU A 702 -25.71 -10.00 -19.05
C LEU A 702 -26.40 -9.63 -17.72
N ALA A 703 -26.50 -10.62 -16.84
CA ALA A 703 -26.89 -10.48 -15.45
C ALA A 703 -25.80 -11.06 -14.54
N VAL A 704 -25.63 -10.48 -13.36
CA VAL A 704 -24.88 -11.11 -12.26
C VAL A 704 -25.83 -12.05 -11.51
N ARG A 705 -25.46 -13.33 -11.50
CA ARG A 705 -26.18 -14.41 -10.85
C ARG A 705 -25.58 -14.72 -9.49
N LEU A 706 -26.38 -14.60 -8.42
CA LEU A 706 -26.10 -15.11 -7.08
C LEU A 706 -26.73 -16.51 -6.95
N ASP A 707 -25.90 -17.56 -6.92
CA ASP A 707 -26.34 -18.97 -6.91
C ASP A 707 -25.89 -19.67 -5.62
N LEU A 708 -26.84 -19.90 -4.72
CA LEU A 708 -26.67 -20.55 -3.43
C LEU A 708 -27.06 -22.03 -3.53
N LYS A 709 -26.08 -22.93 -3.44
CA LYS A 709 -26.31 -24.37 -3.70
C LYS A 709 -26.82 -25.16 -2.52
N ASN A 710 -26.44 -24.85 -1.29
CA ASN A 710 -26.78 -25.64 -0.09
C ASN A 710 -26.92 -24.75 1.15
N ASP A 711 -27.91 -25.04 2.00
CA ASP A 711 -28.17 -24.26 3.21
C ASP A 711 -27.39 -24.79 4.44
N ILE A 712 -26.45 -23.98 4.98
CA ILE A 712 -25.78 -24.17 6.28
C ILE A 712 -25.72 -22.77 6.93
N ALA A 713 -25.73 -22.69 8.26
CA ALA A 713 -25.64 -21.41 8.99
C ALA A 713 -24.53 -20.48 8.44
N ASP A 714 -24.90 -19.23 8.18
CA ASP A 714 -24.12 -18.14 7.56
C ASP A 714 -23.79 -18.30 6.05
N ASN A 715 -24.76 -17.90 5.22
CA ASN A 715 -24.83 -18.17 3.78
C ASN A 715 -25.05 -16.93 2.89
N ALA A 716 -24.87 -15.73 3.43
CA ALA A 716 -25.11 -14.52 2.66
C ALA A 716 -24.19 -14.45 1.43
N LEU A 717 -24.76 -14.05 0.30
CA LEU A 717 -24.03 -13.76 -0.93
C LEU A 717 -24.28 -12.32 -1.32
N GLY A 718 -23.24 -11.60 -1.63
CA GLY A 718 -23.38 -10.20 -1.99
C GLY A 718 -22.20 -9.69 -2.78
N PHE A 719 -22.36 -8.47 -3.28
CA PHE A 719 -21.27 -7.74 -3.88
C PHE A 719 -21.38 -6.25 -3.60
N GLN A 720 -20.25 -5.57 -3.68
CA GLN A 720 -20.16 -4.12 -3.80
C GLN A 720 -19.63 -3.74 -5.17
N TYR A 721 -20.11 -2.62 -5.70
CA TYR A 721 -19.58 -1.99 -6.91
C TYR A 721 -19.36 -0.50 -6.67
N TYR A 722 -18.18 -0.01 -7.05
CA TYR A 722 -17.85 1.41 -7.02
C TYR A 722 -18.27 2.06 -8.33
N PHE A 723 -19.20 3.00 -8.25
CA PHE A 723 -19.66 3.82 -9.39
C PHE A 723 -19.27 5.30 -9.25
N GLY A 724 -18.68 5.67 -8.11
CA GLY A 724 -18.30 7.04 -7.80
C GLY A 724 -17.19 7.60 -8.69
N GLY A 725 -16.64 8.74 -8.25
CA GLY A 725 -15.61 9.48 -8.97
C GLY A 725 -16.19 10.63 -9.79
N GLU A 726 -15.31 11.31 -10.53
CA GLU A 726 -15.64 12.57 -11.24
C GLU A 726 -16.85 12.42 -12.19
N ASP A 727 -17.01 11.25 -12.83
CA ASP A 727 -18.14 10.96 -13.74
C ASP A 727 -19.51 10.99 -13.06
N TYR A 728 -19.57 10.65 -11.78
CA TYR A 728 -20.79 10.69 -10.97
C TYR A 728 -20.91 12.03 -10.23
N THR A 729 -19.84 12.47 -9.56
CA THR A 729 -19.89 13.66 -8.70
C THR A 729 -20.07 14.97 -9.48
N ASN A 730 -19.69 15.00 -10.77
CA ASN A 730 -19.88 16.18 -11.62
C ASN A 730 -21.31 16.29 -12.19
N ARG A 731 -22.17 15.29 -11.97
CA ARG A 731 -23.56 15.31 -12.46
C ARG A 731 -24.36 16.38 -11.73
N LYS A 732 -25.14 17.14 -12.51
CA LYS A 732 -26.08 18.14 -11.97
C LYS A 732 -27.44 17.52 -11.72
N GLU A 733 -28.25 18.24 -10.95
CA GLU A 733 -29.66 17.90 -10.71
C GLU A 733 -29.89 16.51 -10.08
N LEU A 734 -28.90 15.95 -9.36
CA LEU A 734 -29.05 14.68 -8.65
C LEU A 734 -30.24 14.68 -7.69
N SER A 735 -30.60 15.84 -7.11
CA SER A 735 -31.77 16.00 -6.25
C SER A 735 -33.13 15.79 -6.92
N SER A 736 -33.18 15.75 -8.27
CA SER A 736 -34.40 15.44 -9.01
C SER A 736 -34.75 13.95 -9.02
N TYR A 737 -33.80 13.08 -8.67
CA TYR A 737 -34.00 11.64 -8.60
C TYR A 737 -34.61 11.24 -7.27
N GLN A 738 -35.72 10.50 -7.29
CA GLN A 738 -36.50 10.14 -6.10
C GLN A 738 -36.58 8.64 -5.84
N HIS A 739 -36.22 7.80 -6.81
CA HIS A 739 -36.32 6.35 -6.69
C HIS A 739 -35.03 5.65 -7.12
N LEU A 740 -34.74 4.53 -6.46
CA LEU A 740 -33.77 3.53 -6.85
C LEU A 740 -34.52 2.38 -7.54
N THR A 741 -34.11 2.01 -8.75
CA THR A 741 -34.70 0.87 -9.47
C THR A 741 -33.71 -0.27 -9.59
N LEU A 742 -34.23 -1.50 -9.50
CA LEU A 742 -33.47 -2.73 -9.70
C LEU A 742 -34.14 -3.59 -10.77
N GLN A 743 -33.35 -4.09 -11.71
CA GLN A 743 -33.79 -5.08 -12.68
C GLN A 743 -33.31 -6.47 -12.23
N VAL A 744 -34.24 -7.30 -11.76
CA VAL A 744 -33.93 -8.57 -11.08
C VAL A 744 -34.80 -9.72 -11.55
N ARG A 745 -34.32 -10.95 -11.41
CA ARG A 745 -35.11 -12.18 -11.67
C ARG A 745 -34.85 -13.21 -10.58
N ASN A 746 -35.94 -13.74 -10.03
CA ASN A 746 -35.94 -14.90 -9.14
C ASN A 746 -36.50 -16.11 -9.92
N ASP A 747 -35.64 -17.07 -10.26
CA ASP A 747 -35.97 -18.24 -11.09
C ASP A 747 -36.37 -19.50 -10.26
N LYS A 748 -36.79 -19.29 -9.00
CA LYS A 748 -37.13 -20.34 -8.03
C LYS A 748 -38.50 -20.13 -7.41
N ASP A 749 -39.09 -21.21 -6.91
CA ASP A 749 -40.50 -21.29 -6.48
C ASP A 749 -40.81 -20.57 -5.15
N SER A 750 -39.86 -19.85 -4.55
CA SER A 750 -40.02 -19.14 -3.28
C SER A 750 -39.58 -17.69 -3.38
N GLU A 751 -40.28 -16.79 -2.69
CA GLU A 751 -39.86 -15.40 -2.52
C GLU A 751 -38.44 -15.29 -1.96
N LEU A 752 -37.70 -14.27 -2.41
CA LEU A 752 -36.35 -13.98 -1.95
C LEU A 752 -36.27 -12.57 -1.38
N LYS A 753 -35.73 -12.45 -0.16
CA LYS A 753 -35.34 -11.15 0.37
C LYS A 753 -34.00 -10.70 -0.21
N LEU A 754 -33.99 -9.48 -0.74
CA LEU A 754 -32.82 -8.79 -1.23
C LEU A 754 -32.62 -7.51 -0.44
N THR A 755 -31.42 -7.31 0.09
CA THR A 755 -31.00 -6.06 0.73
C THR A 755 -30.14 -5.27 -0.26
N VAL A 756 -30.46 -4.00 -0.44
CA VAL A 756 -29.76 -3.08 -1.35
C VAL A 756 -29.32 -1.86 -0.54
N LYS A 757 -28.06 -1.45 -0.71
CA LYS A 757 -27.52 -0.28 -0.02
C LYS A 757 -26.83 0.68 -0.97
N LEU A 758 -26.96 1.96 -0.68
CA LEU A 758 -26.14 3.02 -1.25
C LEU A 758 -25.14 3.47 -0.20
N ILE A 759 -23.86 3.57 -0.57
CA ILE A 759 -22.78 3.94 0.34
C ILE A 759 -22.16 5.27 -0.10
N ASP A 760 -22.01 6.19 0.85
CA ASP A 760 -21.46 7.52 0.63
C ASP A 760 -19.92 7.58 0.78
N GLN A 761 -19.34 8.74 0.47
CA GLN A 761 -17.91 9.03 0.58
C GLN A 761 -17.39 9.04 2.03
N GLN A 762 -18.27 8.99 3.04
CA GLN A 762 -17.94 8.80 4.45
C GLN A 762 -18.20 7.34 4.85
N ALA A 763 -18.39 6.47 3.87
CA ALA A 763 -18.67 5.05 4.03
C ALA A 763 -19.92 4.76 4.90
N ASN A 764 -20.84 5.72 5.05
CA ASN A 764 -22.18 5.45 5.60
C ASN A 764 -23.01 4.71 4.55
N ALA A 765 -23.73 3.69 4.99
CA ALA A 765 -24.60 2.89 4.16
C ALA A 765 -26.08 3.13 4.47
N PHE A 766 -26.87 3.30 3.43
CA PHE A 766 -28.31 3.51 3.50
C PHE A 766 -29.03 2.35 2.83
N THR A 767 -29.84 1.61 3.57
CA THR A 767 -30.38 0.32 3.16
C THR A 767 -31.88 0.36 2.88
N ALA A 768 -32.32 -0.53 1.99
CA ALA A 768 -33.70 -0.96 1.86
C ALA A 768 -33.75 -2.48 1.66
N ASP A 769 -34.75 -3.12 2.24
CA ASP A 769 -35.05 -4.54 2.03
C ASP A 769 -36.24 -4.66 1.08
N VAL A 770 -36.11 -5.52 0.07
CA VAL A 770 -37.17 -5.80 -0.90
C VAL A 770 -37.42 -7.30 -1.02
N ILE A 771 -38.68 -7.66 -1.25
CA ILE A 771 -39.10 -9.03 -1.53
C ILE A 771 -39.19 -9.21 -3.05
N ILE A 772 -38.48 -10.22 -3.56
CA ILE A 772 -38.44 -10.58 -4.98
C ILE A 772 -39.28 -11.84 -5.18
N GLU A 773 -40.44 -11.63 -5.81
CA GLU A 773 -41.36 -12.71 -6.15
C GLU A 773 -40.80 -13.58 -7.30
N PRO A 774 -41.08 -14.89 -7.32
CA PRO A 774 -40.78 -15.75 -8.46
C PRO A 774 -41.32 -15.18 -9.78
N ALA A 775 -40.52 -15.20 -10.84
CA ALA A 775 -40.99 -14.85 -12.19
C ALA A 775 -40.16 -15.48 -13.31
N ASP A 776 -40.84 -15.72 -14.44
CA ASP A 776 -40.25 -16.25 -15.68
C ASP A 776 -39.27 -15.28 -16.37
N GLY A 777 -39.25 -14.00 -15.96
CA GLY A 777 -38.42 -12.96 -16.57
C GLY A 777 -38.01 -11.88 -15.58
N PHE A 778 -37.27 -10.88 -16.06
CA PHE A 778 -36.83 -9.75 -15.24
C PHE A 778 -38.00 -8.87 -14.82
N GLN A 779 -38.01 -8.54 -13.54
CA GLN A 779 -38.91 -7.60 -12.89
C GLN A 779 -38.15 -6.31 -12.58
N GLN A 780 -38.82 -5.18 -12.73
CA GLN A 780 -38.32 -3.90 -12.23
C GLN A 780 -38.91 -3.63 -10.85
N ILE A 781 -38.05 -3.57 -9.84
CA ILE A 781 -38.41 -3.12 -8.50
C ILE A 781 -38.07 -1.64 -8.38
N SER A 782 -38.96 -0.85 -7.79
CA SER A 782 -38.76 0.58 -7.55
C SER A 782 -38.83 0.85 -6.05
N ILE A 783 -37.81 1.50 -5.50
CA ILE A 783 -37.65 1.81 -4.09
C ILE A 783 -37.60 3.34 -3.94
N PRO A 784 -38.54 3.98 -3.24
CA PRO A 784 -38.43 5.39 -2.91
C PRO A 784 -37.17 5.66 -2.09
N LEU A 785 -36.36 6.66 -2.49
CA LEU A 785 -35.13 7.01 -1.76
C LEU A 785 -35.39 7.46 -0.32
N ALA A 786 -36.60 7.92 -0.03
CA ALA A 786 -37.04 8.29 1.31
C ALA A 786 -37.21 7.09 2.26
N GLU A 787 -37.29 5.86 1.74
CA GLU A 787 -37.36 4.62 2.56
C GLU A 787 -35.98 4.12 3.00
N LEU A 788 -34.92 4.60 2.34
CA LEU A 788 -33.55 4.24 2.71
C LEU A 788 -33.17 4.86 4.05
N HIS A 789 -32.64 4.03 4.94
CA HIS A 789 -32.23 4.43 6.29
C HIS A 789 -30.82 3.91 6.61
N PRO A 790 -30.07 4.58 7.51
CA PRO A 790 -28.74 4.13 7.89
C PRO A 790 -28.73 2.70 8.40
N ALA A 791 -27.75 1.90 7.97
CA ALA A 791 -27.58 0.52 8.40
C ALA A 791 -26.11 0.08 8.30
N PRO A 792 -25.75 -1.09 8.86
CA PRO A 792 -24.41 -1.62 8.69
C PRO A 792 -24.12 -2.05 7.25
N SER A 793 -22.87 -1.95 6.79
CA SER A 793 -22.39 -2.47 5.49
C SER A 793 -21.34 -3.57 5.68
N LEU A 794 -21.04 -4.31 4.61
CA LEU A 794 -19.94 -5.26 4.61
C LEU A 794 -18.61 -4.53 4.39
N GLN A 795 -17.59 -4.93 5.14
CA GLN A 795 -16.21 -4.60 4.79
C GLN A 795 -15.77 -5.53 3.65
N LEU A 796 -15.77 -5.00 2.42
CA LEU A 796 -15.29 -5.68 1.22
C LEU A 796 -14.12 -4.94 0.60
N PRO A 797 -13.05 -5.64 0.16
CA PRO A 797 -12.81 -7.08 0.30
C PRO A 797 -12.77 -7.54 1.76
N ARG A 798 -13.13 -8.79 2.04
CA ARG A 798 -13.18 -9.33 3.41
C ARG A 798 -11.82 -9.12 4.09
N PRO A 799 -11.77 -8.39 5.23
CA PRO A 799 -10.53 -8.24 5.99
C PRO A 799 -9.91 -9.58 6.38
N TYR A 800 -8.59 -9.67 6.22
CA TYR A 800 -7.79 -10.76 6.74
C TYR A 800 -6.91 -10.25 7.89
N PRO A 801 -6.75 -10.97 9.02
CA PRO A 801 -7.24 -12.31 9.31
C PRO A 801 -8.76 -12.38 9.46
N GLY A 802 -9.34 -13.54 9.17
CA GLY A 802 -10.80 -13.71 9.12
C GLY A 802 -11.56 -13.54 10.45
N PHE A 803 -10.89 -13.15 11.54
CA PHE A 803 -11.51 -12.76 12.81
C PHE A 803 -11.72 -11.26 12.96
N GLN A 804 -11.17 -10.43 12.06
CA GLN A 804 -11.46 -8.99 12.03
C GLN A 804 -12.94 -8.74 11.74
N ASP A 805 -13.45 -7.57 12.09
CA ASP A 805 -14.89 -7.29 11.92
C ASP A 805 -15.30 -7.36 10.45
N LEU A 806 -16.47 -7.95 10.19
CA LEU A 806 -17.05 -8.05 8.84
C LEU A 806 -18.02 -6.90 8.58
N TRP A 807 -18.73 -6.49 9.62
CA TRP A 807 -19.77 -5.49 9.55
C TRP A 807 -19.26 -4.16 10.04
N GLN A 808 -19.82 -3.12 9.45
CA GLN A 808 -19.45 -1.76 9.76
C GLN A 808 -20.69 -0.91 9.96
N GLU A 809 -20.76 -0.22 11.09
CA GLU A 809 -21.86 0.67 11.40
C GLU A 809 -21.76 2.00 10.63
N SER A 810 -22.91 2.56 10.28
CA SER A 810 -23.00 3.93 9.76
C SER A 810 -22.91 4.94 10.90
N ALA A 811 -22.40 6.14 10.62
CA ALA A 811 -22.33 7.19 11.63
C ALA A 811 -23.73 7.53 12.19
N PRO A 812 -23.87 7.77 13.51
CA PRO A 812 -25.15 8.13 14.11
C PRO A 812 -25.76 9.38 13.46
N GLY A 813 -27.00 9.26 12.98
CA GLY A 813 -27.72 10.37 12.34
C GLY A 813 -27.28 10.71 10.91
N ALA A 814 -26.53 9.83 10.25
CA ALA A 814 -26.18 9.98 8.83
C ALA A 814 -27.45 10.21 7.97
N GLN A 815 -27.33 11.10 6.98
CA GLN A 815 -28.40 11.45 6.06
C GLN A 815 -27.98 11.17 4.62
N LEU A 816 -28.87 10.54 3.85
CA LEU A 816 -28.61 10.22 2.46
C LEU A 816 -28.46 11.51 1.64
N LYS A 817 -27.32 11.65 0.96
CA LYS A 817 -27.07 12.72 0.00
C LYS A 817 -26.55 12.12 -1.30
N LEU A 818 -27.34 12.25 -2.36
CA LEU A 818 -27.01 11.63 -3.64
C LEU A 818 -25.66 12.11 -4.20
N ALA A 819 -25.32 13.39 -4.04
CA ALA A 819 -24.02 13.92 -4.49
C ALA A 819 -22.80 13.35 -3.77
N GLU A 820 -22.99 12.66 -2.64
CA GLU A 820 -21.91 12.06 -1.84
C GLU A 820 -21.84 10.53 -2.05
N LEU A 821 -22.66 9.93 -2.90
CA LEU A 821 -22.65 8.48 -3.13
C LEU A 821 -21.46 8.02 -3.98
N GLU A 822 -20.96 6.81 -3.69
CA GLU A 822 -19.87 6.20 -4.46
C GLU A 822 -19.94 4.68 -4.66
N LYS A 823 -20.66 3.94 -3.81
CA LYS A 823 -20.82 2.49 -3.97
C LYS A 823 -22.27 2.05 -3.87
N VAL A 824 -22.59 0.94 -4.53
CA VAL A 824 -23.79 0.16 -4.30
C VAL A 824 -23.39 -1.18 -3.68
N GLU A 825 -24.13 -1.63 -2.67
CA GLU A 825 -24.02 -2.97 -2.10
C GLU A 825 -25.31 -3.73 -2.36
N VAL A 826 -25.18 -5.00 -2.75
CA VAL A 826 -26.29 -5.93 -2.83
C VAL A 826 -25.98 -7.13 -1.96
N LEU A 827 -26.93 -7.54 -1.12
CA LEU A 827 -26.83 -8.71 -0.26
C LEU A 827 -28.10 -9.55 -0.36
N ALA A 828 -27.94 -10.83 -0.67
CA ALA A 828 -29.00 -11.82 -0.71
C ALA A 828 -28.74 -12.94 0.31
N PHE A 829 -29.82 -13.63 0.70
CA PHE A 829 -29.76 -14.85 1.53
C PHE A 829 -29.14 -14.66 2.93
N SER A 830 -29.26 -13.45 3.50
CA SER A 830 -28.70 -13.10 4.81
C SER A 830 -29.49 -13.66 6.01
N GLU A 831 -30.71 -14.16 5.79
CA GLU A 831 -31.54 -14.72 6.86
C GLU A 831 -31.19 -16.19 7.16
N PRO A 832 -31.09 -16.59 8.44
CA PRO A 832 -30.83 -17.98 8.82
C PRO A 832 -32.02 -18.87 8.46
N ALA A 833 -31.99 -19.51 7.31
CA ALA A 833 -33.03 -20.43 6.88
C ALA A 833 -32.77 -21.85 7.41
N LEU A 834 -33.82 -22.47 7.98
CA LEU A 834 -33.86 -23.89 8.30
C LEU A 834 -34.43 -24.62 7.08
N LYS A 835 -33.54 -25.29 6.32
CA LYS A 835 -33.84 -26.24 5.23
C LYS A 835 -34.62 -25.68 4.02
N VAL A 836 -33.93 -25.34 2.92
CA VAL A 836 -34.56 -25.17 1.59
C VAL A 836 -33.61 -25.56 0.43
N GLU A 837 -34.22 -25.87 -0.72
CA GLU A 837 -33.68 -26.08 -2.07
C GLU A 837 -32.81 -24.91 -2.59
N ARG A 838 -31.99 -25.16 -3.63
CA ARG A 838 -31.08 -24.21 -4.29
C ARG A 838 -31.78 -22.87 -4.59
N LYS A 839 -31.18 -21.74 -4.21
CA LYS A 839 -31.71 -20.38 -4.46
C LYS A 839 -30.86 -19.64 -5.50
N VAL A 840 -31.51 -18.88 -6.37
CA VAL A 840 -30.86 -18.14 -7.46
C VAL A 840 -31.51 -16.78 -7.63
N LEU A 841 -30.69 -15.74 -7.72
CA LEU A 841 -31.12 -14.38 -8.03
C LEU A 841 -30.23 -13.82 -9.13
N ASP A 842 -30.83 -13.24 -10.15
CA ASP A 842 -30.12 -12.54 -11.23
C ASP A 842 -30.38 -11.04 -11.16
N ILE A 843 -29.36 -10.22 -11.38
CA ILE A 843 -29.43 -8.75 -11.37
C ILE A 843 -28.77 -8.22 -12.64
N THR A 844 -29.48 -7.41 -13.43
CA THR A 844 -28.93 -6.81 -14.67
C THR A 844 -28.53 -5.36 -14.49
N GLU A 845 -29.31 -4.58 -13.74
CA GLU A 845 -29.12 -3.15 -13.65
C GLU A 845 -29.61 -2.59 -12.31
N ILE A 846 -28.92 -1.57 -11.79
CA ILE A 846 -29.36 -0.73 -10.67
C ILE A 846 -29.23 0.73 -11.10
N SER A 847 -30.31 1.50 -11.00
CA SER A 847 -30.38 2.85 -11.56
C SER A 847 -31.12 3.83 -10.63
N LEU A 848 -30.76 5.12 -10.66
CA LEU A 848 -31.57 6.19 -10.08
C LEU A 848 -32.54 6.71 -11.14
N VAL A 849 -33.81 6.94 -10.74
CA VAL A 849 -34.85 7.54 -11.60
C VAL A 849 -35.57 8.68 -10.89
N LYS A 850 -36.12 9.61 -11.68
CA LYS A 850 -36.87 10.78 -11.21
C LYS A 850 -38.22 10.39 -10.59
#